data_AF-A0A060XLW7-F1
#
_entry.id   AF-A0A060XLW7-F1
#
_cell.length_a   1.000
_cell.length_b   1.000
_cell.length_c   1.000
_cell.angle_alpha   90.00
_cell.angle_beta   90.00
_cell.angle_gamma   90.00
#
_symmetry.space_group_name_H-M   'P 1'
#
loop_
_entity.id
_entity.type
_entity.pdbx_description
1 polymer ?
#
loop_
_entity_poly.entity_id
_entity_poly.type
_entity_poly.pdbx_seq_one_letter_code
_entity_poly.pdbx_strand_id
1 'polypeptide(L)'
;MIAQTDFQRTVIKCVDWFCIAEPKPLVVFQDFFVSLRLPYSVKRNEQLQMKAVVFNYRTDCMEVTVELAWVEGLCSAGGDRGDKQVVTVPGNSAVPVYFTVVPLVIGNIPIHVDAYTKTARDQIKKDLKVTGEGELVSIQQEYNIDGKAAKSIELEIPLPPNAVPGLESDTYISVKGKKGGVMGESVENCLNLDGVDQLISLPKGCAEQTMVTMSPAIHAMRYLDATGQWVDLKAERRDEAQAMIQTGYGRILTFKKTDGSYGAFLSTPSSVWLTAFIAKELSQCRDVISVEDSYIQQSISYLVSKQLSSGGFTDPNPLYDRTMQERMLYSSIQDGNMIYAVSLTAFVLIAMNHAVALYPEGKGSEMRQAMEKAKAYLESKLDSLQRPFSVAITSYALSLTSPGGDSASMAQTKLRALAHSDNEADTCHWEASDDLRLSGETRANQVPQAQAISVETTAYALLQTVAEGDMTYATCIARWLTEQRQYGGGFRSTQDTVVALEALAKYSIKDNDVQDLDLNVEMCYQNGNKQRVHLTKRNALTLSAFQVNQGSQITINTEGKGNGTLSVVQTYRTLERMDLFCGFYSLNVSVEGEVKYRKKADDGPELDDYYNYESDGDGNPSDEPMSRMEWFDLRTRRKRHTPQEEEREKSLVYTVCVGLTSGNSTGMVIVDISLLSGLKPNMQDLEENVKGTEKYIDHYDIAPNKVFLYFAEITEEPQCVAFRAKQISPMGLVQPAAAVVFDYYNPERRCTVFYSSPQKSNMISKICQDNMCSCAEGGCPKKKVTYSKAMEKETRRSFACFSPIVNYVYVVKFVNSSDDGVFQHYTTLLTKILQTGKDVMQTGAVRDMIKRKACDEFDMKTDSNYLIMGRDGTISDTTDHSGKPVYVLDNEMWLEEIPEERKCKATKNRKACNMLKDFMKQYEVNQCSI
;
A
#
# COMPACT_ATOMS: atom_id res chain seq x y z
N MET A 1 0.67 -9.11 34.83
CA MET A 1 1.74 -9.08 33.81
C MET A 1 3.08 -9.19 34.53
N ILE A 2 4.09 -9.91 34.01
CA ILE A 2 5.48 -9.77 34.48
C ILE A 2 6.18 -8.89 33.45
N ALA A 3 6.32 -7.60 33.78
CA ALA A 3 7.19 -6.71 33.04
C ALA A 3 8.47 -6.57 33.87
N GLN A 4 9.56 -7.18 33.41
CA GLN A 4 10.89 -6.88 33.91
C GLN A 4 11.45 -5.75 33.04
N THR A 5 11.61 -4.58 33.65
CA THR A 5 12.24 -3.42 33.00
C THR A 5 13.48 -3.07 33.81
N ASP A 6 14.65 -3.33 33.21
CA ASP A 6 15.93 -3.06 33.86
C ASP A 6 16.28 -1.58 33.68
N PHE A 7 16.05 -0.78 34.72
CA PHE A 7 16.39 0.64 34.70
C PHE A 7 17.89 0.83 34.94
N GLN A 8 18.62 1.16 33.88
CA GLN A 8 20.00 1.64 33.98
C GLN A 8 20.00 3.15 34.17
N ARG A 9 20.76 3.64 35.16
CA ARG A 9 20.94 5.08 35.43
C ARG A 9 22.42 5.41 35.51
N THR A 10 22.93 6.04 34.45
CA THR A 10 24.28 6.60 34.43
C THR A 10 24.25 7.99 35.06
N VAL A 11 25.15 8.26 36.02
CA VAL A 11 25.28 9.58 36.64
C VAL A 11 26.69 10.10 36.42
N ILE A 12 26.80 11.17 35.62
CA ILE A 12 28.05 11.89 35.40
C ILE A 12 28.14 13.01 36.43
N LYS A 13 29.21 13.01 37.23
CA LYS A 13 29.50 14.07 38.20
C LYS A 13 30.81 14.75 37.80
N CYS A 14 30.80 16.06 37.60
CA CYS A 14 31.90 16.80 36.97
C CYS A 14 33.20 16.94 37.82
N VAL A 15 33.37 16.15 38.88
CA VAL A 15 34.50 16.23 39.81
C VAL A 15 34.87 14.81 40.25
N ASP A 16 35.46 14.08 39.30
CA ASP A 16 36.05 12.74 39.39
C ASP A 16 35.12 11.51 39.27
N TRP A 17 35.48 10.65 38.31
CA TRP A 17 35.01 9.28 38.00
C TRP A 17 33.60 9.09 37.40
N PHE A 18 33.54 8.17 36.43
CA PHE A 18 32.31 7.70 35.79
C PHE A 18 31.67 6.59 36.64
N CYS A 19 30.42 6.80 37.08
CA CYS A 19 29.70 5.84 37.91
C CYS A 19 28.50 5.25 37.15
N ILE A 20 28.62 3.97 36.78
CA ILE A 20 27.48 3.14 36.37
C ILE A 20 26.79 2.68 37.65
N ALA A 21 25.54 3.07 37.88
CA ALA A 21 24.75 2.46 38.95
C ALA A 21 24.40 1.01 38.55
N GLU A 22 24.54 0.06 39.47
CA GLU A 22 24.11 -1.32 39.26
C GLU A 22 22.63 -1.35 38.81
N PRO A 23 22.30 -2.02 37.69
CA PRO A 23 20.92 -2.10 37.22
C PRO A 23 20.08 -2.80 38.28
N LYS A 24 19.08 -2.08 38.81
CA LYS A 24 18.11 -2.67 39.73
C LYS A 24 16.92 -3.18 38.92
N PRO A 25 16.70 -4.50 38.82
CA PRO A 25 15.57 -5.04 38.09
C PRO A 25 14.28 -4.65 38.81
N LEU A 26 13.46 -3.80 38.19
CA LEU A 26 12.13 -3.48 38.69
C LEU A 26 11.15 -4.48 38.08
N VAL A 27 10.78 -5.49 38.86
CA VAL A 27 9.75 -6.45 38.47
C VAL A 27 8.37 -5.88 38.81
N VAL A 28 7.67 -5.39 37.80
CA VAL A 28 6.24 -5.05 37.93
C VAL A 28 5.44 -6.34 37.78
N PHE A 29 4.72 -6.70 38.83
CA PHE A 29 3.89 -7.89 38.89
C PHE A 29 2.46 -7.55 39.30
N GLN A 30 1.50 -8.10 38.56
CA GLN A 30 0.07 -8.08 38.87
C GLN A 30 -0.40 -9.52 38.87
N ASP A 31 -1.03 -9.93 39.97
CA ASP A 31 -1.40 -11.30 40.32
C ASP A 31 -2.68 -11.77 39.60
N PHE A 32 -3.60 -10.85 39.31
CA PHE A 32 -4.80 -11.07 38.51
C PHE A 32 -4.89 -10.03 37.39
N PHE A 33 -4.91 -10.46 36.13
CA PHE A 33 -5.01 -9.56 34.96
C PHE A 33 -5.57 -10.25 33.71
N VAL A 34 -6.08 -9.45 32.77
CA VAL A 34 -6.56 -9.89 31.46
C VAL A 34 -5.63 -9.41 30.34
N SER A 35 -5.34 -10.30 29.39
CA SER A 35 -4.50 -10.01 28.22
C SER A 35 -5.28 -10.23 26.94
N LEU A 36 -5.65 -9.14 26.27
CA LEU A 36 -6.33 -9.15 24.97
C LEU A 36 -5.30 -9.21 23.83
N ARG A 37 -5.39 -10.24 22.98
CA ARG A 37 -4.66 -10.34 21.71
C ARG A 37 -5.61 -9.98 20.57
N LEU A 38 -5.23 -8.95 19.81
CA LEU A 38 -5.90 -8.51 18.58
C LEU A 38 -4.93 -8.71 17.39
N PRO A 39 -5.45 -8.96 16.17
CA PRO A 39 -4.66 -8.82 14.94
C PRO A 39 -4.26 -7.35 14.70
N TYR A 40 -3.30 -7.12 13.80
CA TYR A 40 -2.87 -5.76 13.43
C TYR A 40 -3.98 -4.95 12.73
N SER A 41 -4.75 -5.62 11.87
CA SER A 41 -5.91 -5.06 11.19
C SER A 41 -6.90 -6.15 10.80
N VAL A 42 -8.16 -5.78 10.56
CA VAL A 42 -9.26 -6.63 10.09
C VAL A 42 -10.06 -5.87 9.04
N LYS A 43 -10.63 -6.52 8.03
CA LYS A 43 -11.48 -5.82 7.04
C LYS A 43 -12.92 -5.66 7.57
N ARG A 44 -13.61 -4.60 7.16
CA ARG A 44 -15.05 -4.40 7.43
C ARG A 44 -15.83 -5.65 7.02
N ASN A 45 -16.74 -6.10 7.87
CA ASN A 45 -17.55 -7.32 7.72
C ASN A 45 -16.80 -8.68 7.85
N GLU A 46 -15.52 -8.71 8.24
CA GLU A 46 -14.86 -9.97 8.62
C GLU A 46 -15.21 -10.42 10.04
N GLN A 47 -15.54 -11.70 10.22
CA GLN A 47 -15.82 -12.25 11.55
C GLN A 47 -14.50 -12.65 12.24
N LEU A 48 -14.13 -11.88 13.26
CA LEU A 48 -12.98 -12.11 14.14
C LEU A 48 -13.42 -12.85 15.41
N GLN A 49 -12.62 -13.79 15.89
CA GLN A 49 -12.72 -14.29 17.27
C GLN A 49 -11.53 -13.79 18.08
N MET A 50 -11.79 -12.78 18.93
CA MET A 50 -10.82 -12.18 19.84
C MET A 50 -10.50 -13.12 21.00
N LYS A 51 -9.22 -13.23 21.35
CA LYS A 51 -8.75 -14.05 22.48
C LYS A 51 -8.33 -13.17 23.65
N ALA A 52 -9.16 -13.16 24.70
CA ALA A 52 -8.85 -12.55 25.99
C ALA A 52 -8.37 -13.64 26.96
N VAL A 53 -7.12 -13.58 27.42
CA VAL A 53 -6.59 -14.56 28.37
C VAL A 53 -6.59 -13.97 29.77
N VAL A 54 -7.37 -14.57 30.68
CA VAL A 54 -7.37 -14.22 32.11
C VAL A 54 -6.29 -15.03 32.81
N PHE A 55 -5.42 -14.34 33.55
CA PHE A 55 -4.35 -14.93 34.34
C PHE A 55 -4.67 -14.82 35.83
N ASN A 56 -4.56 -15.93 36.55
CA ASN A 56 -4.69 -15.99 38.01
C ASN A 56 -3.42 -16.62 38.61
N TYR A 57 -2.53 -15.77 39.13
CA TYR A 57 -1.32 -16.19 39.84
C TYR A 57 -1.54 -16.35 41.36
N ARG A 58 -2.78 -16.24 41.85
CA ARG A 58 -3.12 -16.58 43.25
C ARG A 58 -3.25 -18.08 43.39
N THR A 59 -3.15 -18.59 44.61
CA THR A 59 -3.37 -20.02 44.92
C THR A 59 -4.81 -20.47 44.75
N ASP A 60 -5.74 -19.53 44.86
CA ASP A 60 -7.16 -19.83 45.02
C ASP A 60 -7.85 -19.87 43.65
N CYS A 61 -8.79 -20.81 43.50
CA CYS A 61 -9.66 -20.89 42.32
C CYS A 61 -10.66 -19.73 42.36
N MET A 62 -10.84 -19.02 41.23
CA MET A 62 -11.72 -17.86 41.16
C MET A 62 -12.73 -17.98 40.03
N GLU A 63 -13.99 -17.67 40.32
CA GLU A 63 -15.03 -17.43 39.33
C GLU A 63 -14.90 -15.98 38.83
N VAL A 64 -14.65 -15.81 37.54
CA VAL A 64 -14.37 -14.53 36.89
C VAL A 64 -15.44 -14.25 35.86
N THR A 65 -16.10 -13.10 35.96
CA THR A 65 -16.94 -12.57 34.88
C THR A 65 -16.04 -11.76 33.95
N VAL A 66 -16.01 -12.14 32.68
CA VAL A 66 -15.33 -11.39 31.62
C VAL A 66 -16.38 -10.79 30.70
N GLU A 67 -16.33 -9.48 30.51
CA GLU A 67 -17.31 -8.68 29.80
C GLU A 67 -16.62 -7.92 28.67
N LEU A 68 -17.04 -8.17 27.43
CA LEU A 68 -16.77 -7.30 26.29
C LEU A 68 -17.85 -6.22 26.27
N ALA A 69 -17.47 -4.97 26.50
CA ALA A 69 -18.41 -3.86 26.44
C ALA A 69 -18.90 -3.63 25.00
N TRP A 70 -20.14 -3.16 24.85
CA TRP A 70 -20.67 -2.74 23.56
C TRP A 70 -19.95 -1.47 23.07
N VAL A 71 -19.71 -1.42 21.76
CA VAL A 71 -19.07 -0.29 21.07
C VAL A 71 -19.82 -0.08 19.77
N GLU A 72 -20.16 1.18 19.46
CA GLU A 72 -20.82 1.53 18.21
C GLU A 72 -19.96 1.09 17.00
N GLY A 73 -20.61 0.51 15.99
CA GLY A 73 -19.92 -0.05 14.82
C GLY A 73 -19.21 -1.39 15.05
N LEU A 74 -19.30 -1.99 16.25
CA LEU A 74 -18.83 -3.35 16.53
C LEU A 74 -20.00 -4.30 16.82
N CYS A 75 -20.20 -5.28 15.95
CA CYS A 75 -21.10 -6.38 16.23
C CYS A 75 -20.49 -7.36 17.23
N SER A 76 -21.25 -7.80 18.24
CA SER A 76 -20.83 -8.86 19.18
C SER A 76 -21.99 -9.79 19.55
N ALA A 77 -21.69 -10.93 20.16
CA ALA A 77 -22.71 -11.91 20.56
C ALA A 77 -23.69 -11.40 21.64
N GLY A 78 -23.31 -10.39 22.44
CA GLY A 78 -24.18 -9.77 23.43
C GLY A 78 -25.05 -8.62 22.92
N GLY A 79 -24.89 -8.22 21.65
CA GLY A 79 -25.55 -7.03 21.10
C GLY A 79 -25.31 -5.78 21.95
N ASP A 80 -26.33 -4.93 22.06
CA ASP A 80 -26.28 -3.63 22.77
C ASP A 80 -26.10 -3.74 24.31
N ARG A 81 -25.97 -4.96 24.85
CA ARG A 81 -25.80 -5.24 26.29
C ARG A 81 -24.39 -5.68 26.66
N GLY A 82 -23.49 -5.85 25.68
CA GLY A 82 -22.16 -6.43 25.87
C GLY A 82 -22.20 -7.96 26.04
N ASP A 83 -21.13 -8.63 25.60
CA ASP A 83 -21.00 -10.10 25.73
C ASP A 83 -20.36 -10.43 27.09
N LYS A 84 -21.06 -11.22 27.92
CA LYS A 84 -20.63 -11.58 29.28
C LYS A 84 -20.46 -13.08 29.39
N GLN A 85 -19.26 -13.51 29.75
CA GLN A 85 -18.91 -14.91 29.93
C GLN A 85 -18.34 -15.12 31.34
N VAL A 86 -18.92 -16.04 32.11
CA VAL A 86 -18.42 -16.43 33.43
C VAL A 86 -17.52 -17.65 33.26
N VAL A 87 -16.28 -17.55 33.73
CA VAL A 87 -15.27 -18.61 33.64
C VAL A 87 -14.59 -18.86 34.97
N THR A 88 -14.42 -20.14 35.30
CA THR A 88 -13.67 -20.57 36.48
C THR A 88 -12.18 -20.66 36.14
N VAL A 89 -11.36 -19.83 36.78
CA VAL A 89 -9.92 -19.76 36.58
C VAL A 89 -9.22 -20.38 37.79
N PRO A 90 -8.62 -21.58 37.66
CA PRO A 90 -7.90 -22.23 38.74
C PRO A 90 -6.73 -21.38 39.25
N GLY A 91 -6.29 -21.64 40.48
CA GLY A 91 -5.09 -21.00 41.02
C GLY A 91 -3.84 -21.33 40.22
N ASN A 92 -2.89 -20.39 40.15
CA ASN A 92 -1.65 -20.45 39.38
C ASN A 92 -1.84 -20.87 37.91
N SER A 93 -2.97 -20.50 37.30
CA SER A 93 -3.39 -20.93 35.97
C SER A 93 -3.90 -19.75 35.13
N ALA A 94 -4.11 -19.99 33.83
CA ALA A 94 -4.69 -19.02 32.92
C ALA A 94 -5.76 -19.67 32.05
N VAL A 95 -6.85 -18.95 31.79
CA VAL A 95 -7.99 -19.43 30.98
C VAL A 95 -8.26 -18.45 29.84
N PRO A 96 -8.33 -18.93 28.58
CA PRO A 96 -8.72 -18.11 27.44
C PRO A 96 -10.25 -18.02 27.32
N VAL A 97 -10.76 -16.79 27.24
CA VAL A 97 -12.13 -16.44 26.88
C VAL A 97 -12.13 -15.94 25.42
N TYR A 98 -13.15 -16.31 24.67
CA TYR A 98 -13.25 -16.03 23.24
C TYR A 98 -14.49 -15.21 22.94
N PHE A 99 -14.29 -14.04 22.33
CA PHE A 99 -15.36 -13.14 21.93
C PHE A 99 -15.45 -13.09 20.41
N THR A 100 -16.60 -13.47 19.85
CA THR A 100 -16.85 -13.40 18.42
C THR A 100 -17.43 -12.04 18.06
N VAL A 101 -16.77 -11.31 17.16
CA VAL A 101 -17.15 -9.95 16.75
C VAL A 101 -17.04 -9.76 15.23
N VAL A 102 -17.82 -8.80 14.71
CA VAL A 102 -17.76 -8.36 13.31
C VAL A 102 -17.70 -6.83 13.27
N PRO A 103 -16.66 -6.18 12.72
CA PRO A 103 -16.61 -4.74 12.62
C PRO A 103 -17.44 -4.25 11.43
N LEU A 104 -18.35 -3.31 11.69
CA LEU A 104 -19.30 -2.77 10.70
C LEU A 104 -18.85 -1.42 10.13
N VAL A 105 -17.97 -0.69 10.83
CA VAL A 105 -17.42 0.61 10.42
C VAL A 105 -15.91 0.52 10.18
N ILE A 106 -15.37 1.45 9.37
CA ILE A 106 -13.94 1.58 9.09
C ILE A 106 -13.32 2.56 10.07
N GLY A 107 -12.04 2.36 10.41
CA GLY A 107 -11.29 3.18 11.36
C GLY A 107 -10.87 2.39 12.60
N ASN A 108 -10.53 3.10 13.66
CA ASN A 108 -10.04 2.50 14.90
C ASN A 108 -11.20 2.33 15.90
N ILE A 109 -11.63 1.09 16.12
CA ILE A 109 -12.72 0.77 17.06
C ILE A 109 -12.10 0.46 18.45
N PRO A 110 -12.41 1.21 19.50
CA PRO A 110 -11.85 0.97 20.83
C PRO A 110 -12.47 -0.27 21.49
N ILE A 111 -11.75 -1.39 21.54
CA ILE A 111 -12.21 -2.62 22.20
C ILE A 111 -11.95 -2.52 23.71
N HIS A 112 -13.01 -2.72 24.50
CA HIS A 112 -13.00 -2.68 25.96
C HIS A 112 -13.35 -4.06 26.53
N VAL A 113 -12.43 -4.69 27.27
CA VAL A 113 -12.68 -5.96 27.96
C VAL A 113 -12.41 -5.80 29.46
N ASP A 114 -13.42 -6.07 30.25
CA ASP A 114 -13.41 -6.03 31.72
C ASP A 114 -13.38 -7.46 32.26
N ALA A 115 -12.48 -7.75 33.19
CA ALA A 115 -12.45 -9.02 33.92
C ALA A 115 -12.58 -8.75 35.42
N TYR A 116 -13.66 -9.22 36.05
CA TYR A 116 -13.93 -8.94 37.46
C TYR A 116 -14.43 -10.14 38.24
N THR A 117 -14.08 -10.14 39.52
CA THR A 117 -14.50 -11.09 40.56
C THR A 117 -15.01 -10.30 41.76
N LYS A 118 -15.35 -10.99 42.86
CA LYS A 118 -15.68 -10.35 44.14
C LYS A 118 -14.48 -9.68 44.83
N THR A 119 -13.24 -9.99 44.43
CA THR A 119 -12.00 -9.62 45.15
C THR A 119 -10.88 -9.06 44.26
N ALA A 120 -11.05 -9.05 42.94
CA ALA A 120 -10.11 -8.51 41.97
C ALA A 120 -10.85 -8.03 40.71
N ARG A 121 -10.36 -6.96 40.09
CA ARG A 121 -10.83 -6.45 38.80
C ARG A 121 -9.63 -5.97 37.99
N ASP A 122 -9.68 -6.21 36.70
CA ASP A 122 -8.76 -5.69 35.70
C ASP A 122 -9.54 -5.26 34.45
N GLN A 123 -9.02 -4.30 33.70
CA GLN A 123 -9.68 -3.77 32.50
C GLN A 123 -8.62 -3.46 31.44
N ILE A 124 -8.89 -3.86 30.20
CA ILE A 124 -8.01 -3.57 29.06
C ILE A 124 -8.77 -2.86 27.95
N LYS A 125 -8.21 -1.73 27.50
CA LYS A 125 -8.63 -1.02 26.28
C LYS A 125 -7.57 -1.22 25.20
N LYS A 126 -7.98 -1.61 23.99
CA LYS A 126 -7.11 -1.64 22.79
C LYS A 126 -7.91 -1.28 21.56
N ASP A 127 -7.34 -0.48 20.67
CA ASP A 127 -8.01 -0.09 19.44
C ASP A 127 -7.81 -1.17 18.36
N LEU A 128 -8.91 -1.62 17.75
CA LEU A 128 -8.95 -2.53 16.61
C LEU A 128 -8.98 -1.71 15.32
N LYS A 129 -7.93 -1.81 14.51
CA LYS A 129 -7.82 -1.13 13.22
C LYS A 129 -8.63 -1.86 12.15
N VAL A 130 -9.71 -1.24 11.69
CA VAL A 130 -10.60 -1.78 10.65
C VAL A 130 -10.32 -1.11 9.31
N THR A 131 -10.06 -1.90 8.28
CA THR A 131 -9.83 -1.43 6.90
C THR A 131 -11.03 -1.71 6.00
N GLY A 132 -11.15 -0.96 4.90
CA GLY A 132 -12.19 -1.22 3.91
C GLY A 132 -11.99 -2.50 3.09
N GLU A 133 -13.02 -2.85 2.34
CA GLU A 133 -12.99 -3.87 1.29
C GLU A 133 -12.07 -3.40 0.12
N GLY A 134 -11.52 -4.32 -0.68
CA GLY A 134 -10.63 -4.00 -1.82
C GLY A 134 -9.21 -3.51 -1.49
N GLU A 135 -8.47 -3.09 -2.52
CA GLU A 135 -7.16 -2.40 -2.44
C GLU A 135 -7.36 -0.88 -2.49
N LEU A 136 -6.51 -0.10 -1.81
CA LEU A 136 -6.49 1.37 -1.91
C LEU A 136 -5.68 1.80 -3.14
N VAL A 137 -6.28 2.58 -4.04
CA VAL A 137 -5.65 3.15 -5.22
C VAL A 137 -5.71 4.67 -5.14
N SER A 138 -4.61 5.33 -5.54
CA SER A 138 -4.49 6.79 -5.60
C SER A 138 -4.25 7.22 -7.04
N ILE A 139 -5.09 8.13 -7.56
CA ILE A 139 -4.85 8.88 -8.79
C ILE A 139 -4.32 10.26 -8.39
N GLN A 140 -3.31 10.75 -9.09
CA GLN A 140 -2.62 11.99 -8.76
C GLN A 140 -2.29 12.80 -10.02
N GLN A 141 -2.53 14.11 -9.97
CA GLN A 141 -2.26 15.04 -11.06
C GLN A 141 -1.69 16.34 -10.48
N GLU A 142 -0.55 16.82 -10.99
CA GLU A 142 0.06 18.10 -10.63
C GLU A 142 -0.06 19.12 -11.76
N TYR A 143 -0.33 20.38 -11.40
CA TYR A 143 -0.46 21.50 -12.32
C TYR A 143 0.43 22.68 -11.87
N ASN A 144 1.15 23.27 -12.81
CA ASN A 144 1.90 24.51 -12.58
C ASN A 144 0.95 25.72 -12.54
N ILE A 145 1.07 26.56 -11.49
CA ILE A 145 0.37 27.86 -11.37
C ILE A 145 1.37 29.01 -11.51
N ASP A 146 0.96 30.07 -12.25
CA ASP A 146 1.68 31.35 -12.37
C ASP A 146 0.71 32.52 -12.17
N GLY A 147 0.91 33.33 -11.12
CA GLY A 147 0.06 34.47 -10.80
C GLY A 147 0.12 35.64 -11.80
N LYS A 148 1.15 35.68 -12.67
CA LYS A 148 1.30 36.71 -13.72
C LYS A 148 0.50 36.36 -14.99
N ALA A 149 0.24 35.06 -15.22
CA ALA A 149 -0.42 34.59 -16.44
C ALA A 149 -1.96 34.73 -16.40
N ALA A 150 -2.55 34.97 -15.22
CA ALA A 150 -4.00 35.06 -15.01
C ALA A 150 -4.79 33.89 -15.66
N LYS A 151 -4.19 32.69 -15.64
CA LYS A 151 -4.72 31.51 -16.33
C LYS A 151 -5.79 30.83 -15.45
N SER A 152 -6.99 30.69 -15.98
CA SER A 152 -8.04 29.87 -15.39
C SER A 152 -7.84 28.41 -15.79
N ILE A 153 -7.72 27.52 -14.80
CA ILE A 153 -7.62 26.07 -15.03
C ILE A 153 -9.00 25.47 -14.76
N GLU A 154 -9.57 24.78 -15.75
CA GLU A 154 -10.78 23.97 -15.57
C GLU A 154 -10.38 22.53 -15.26
N LEU A 155 -10.81 22.02 -14.11
CA LEU A 155 -10.57 20.65 -13.68
C LEU A 155 -11.90 19.90 -13.60
N GLU A 156 -11.96 18.77 -14.28
CA GLU A 156 -13.03 17.78 -14.11
C GLU A 156 -12.47 16.63 -13.27
N ILE A 157 -13.09 16.35 -12.12
CA ILE A 157 -12.68 15.26 -11.23
C ILE A 157 -13.62 14.07 -11.49
N PRO A 158 -13.21 13.08 -12.31
CA PRO A 158 -14.08 11.96 -12.66
C PRO A 158 -14.39 11.07 -11.45
N LEU A 159 -15.53 10.40 -11.50
CA LEU A 159 -15.84 9.31 -10.57
C LEU A 159 -15.03 8.06 -10.97
N PRO A 160 -14.40 7.33 -10.03
CA PRO A 160 -13.59 6.17 -10.38
C PRO A 160 -14.50 5.01 -10.83
N PRO A 161 -14.27 4.39 -12.01
CA PRO A 161 -15.20 3.42 -12.60
C PRO A 161 -15.36 2.14 -11.79
N ASN A 162 -14.32 1.73 -11.04
CA ASN A 162 -14.30 0.48 -10.26
C ASN A 162 -14.30 0.72 -8.74
N ALA A 163 -14.79 1.88 -8.26
CA ALA A 163 -14.84 2.14 -6.82
C ALA A 163 -15.80 1.18 -6.09
N VAL A 164 -15.42 0.69 -4.90
CA VAL A 164 -16.25 -0.18 -4.07
C VAL A 164 -17.44 0.61 -3.50
N PRO A 165 -18.70 0.22 -3.79
CA PRO A 165 -19.87 0.97 -3.34
C PRO A 165 -20.02 1.05 -1.82
N GLY A 166 -20.45 2.22 -1.32
CA GLY A 166 -20.61 2.46 0.11
C GLY A 166 -19.29 2.53 0.89
N LEU A 167 -18.20 2.92 0.20
CA LEU A 167 -16.96 3.44 0.78
C LEU A 167 -16.76 4.86 0.27
N GLU A 168 -16.42 5.78 1.18
CA GLU A 168 -16.05 7.14 0.81
C GLU A 168 -14.73 7.10 0.01
N SER A 169 -14.77 7.69 -1.18
CA SER A 169 -13.60 7.99 -1.99
C SER A 169 -13.18 9.43 -1.66
N ASP A 170 -12.01 9.59 -1.06
CA ASP A 170 -11.52 10.90 -0.65
C ASP A 170 -10.75 11.57 -1.78
N THR A 171 -11.17 12.79 -2.16
CA THR A 171 -10.38 13.68 -3.01
C THR A 171 -9.84 14.86 -2.21
N TYR A 172 -8.54 15.10 -2.30
CA TYR A 172 -7.85 16.22 -1.69
C TYR A 172 -7.19 17.09 -2.76
N ILE A 173 -7.25 18.41 -2.57
CA ILE A 173 -6.51 19.39 -3.36
C ILE A 173 -5.49 20.07 -2.45
N SER A 174 -4.20 19.94 -2.78
CA SER A 174 -3.09 20.63 -2.16
C SER A 174 -2.67 21.81 -3.02
N VAL A 175 -2.35 22.94 -2.40
CA VAL A 175 -1.74 24.09 -3.09
C VAL A 175 -0.48 24.49 -2.36
N LYS A 176 0.67 24.47 -3.04
CA LYS A 176 1.96 24.90 -2.49
C LYS A 176 2.52 26.06 -3.30
N GLY A 177 3.23 26.95 -2.64
CA GLY A 177 3.94 28.06 -3.29
C GLY A 177 5.39 27.68 -3.59
N LYS A 178 5.90 28.07 -4.77
CA LYS A 178 7.31 27.88 -5.15
C LYS A 178 8.21 28.88 -4.44
N LYS A 179 8.39 28.71 -3.12
CA LYS A 179 9.28 29.54 -2.31
C LYS A 179 10.73 29.12 -2.53
N GLY A 180 11.49 29.92 -3.28
CA GLY A 180 12.88 29.63 -3.63
C GLY A 180 13.06 28.41 -4.52
N GLY A 181 12.04 28.11 -5.34
CA GLY A 181 12.10 27.11 -6.40
C GLY A 181 11.04 26.01 -6.30
N VAL A 182 11.26 24.97 -7.13
CA VAL A 182 10.31 23.87 -7.40
C VAL A 182 10.39 22.73 -6.38
N MET A 183 11.28 22.80 -5.40
CA MET A 183 11.48 21.75 -4.38
C MET A 183 10.43 21.72 -3.27
N GLY A 184 9.63 22.78 -3.10
CA GLY A 184 8.82 23.01 -1.90
C GLY A 184 7.89 21.86 -1.47
N GLU A 185 7.28 21.16 -2.42
CA GLU A 185 6.37 20.03 -2.15
C GLU A 185 7.09 18.75 -1.71
N SER A 186 8.28 18.48 -2.26
CA SER A 186 9.09 17.30 -1.94
C SER A 186 9.88 17.46 -0.64
N VAL A 187 10.23 18.69 -0.26
CA VAL A 187 11.12 18.98 0.87
C VAL A 187 10.60 18.47 2.21
N GLU A 188 9.32 18.68 2.55
CA GLU A 188 8.82 18.24 3.87
C GLU A 188 8.89 16.71 4.02
N ASN A 189 8.61 15.97 2.96
CA ASN A 189 8.63 14.51 2.95
C ASN A 189 10.04 13.92 2.85
N CYS A 190 10.99 14.62 2.23
CA CYS A 190 12.39 14.20 2.22
C CYS A 190 13.07 14.21 3.61
N LEU A 191 12.52 14.92 4.60
CA LEU A 191 13.19 15.18 5.89
C LEU A 191 12.88 14.18 7.00
N ASN A 192 11.91 13.28 6.83
CA ASN A 192 11.51 12.31 7.85
C ASN A 192 11.11 10.97 7.23
N LEU A 193 11.27 9.86 7.98
CA LEU A 193 11.10 8.50 7.43
C LEU A 193 9.67 8.23 6.94
N ASP A 194 8.65 8.73 7.65
CA ASP A 194 7.24 8.55 7.27
C ASP A 194 6.89 9.32 5.97
N GLY A 195 7.61 10.40 5.69
CA GLY A 195 7.53 11.17 4.45
C GLY A 195 8.27 10.51 3.30
N VAL A 196 9.47 9.96 3.53
CA VAL A 196 10.21 9.24 2.48
C VAL A 196 9.46 7.97 2.05
N ASP A 197 8.72 7.34 2.96
CA ASP A 197 7.86 6.19 2.65
C ASP A 197 6.61 6.56 1.82
N GLN A 198 6.28 7.86 1.74
CA GLN A 198 5.30 8.39 0.79
C GLN A 198 5.93 8.79 -0.54
N LEU A 199 7.24 9.13 -0.57
CA LEU A 199 7.99 9.40 -1.80
C LEU A 199 8.26 8.12 -2.59
N ILE A 200 8.63 7.03 -1.91
CA ILE A 200 9.10 5.78 -2.52
C ILE A 200 8.51 4.59 -1.77
N SER A 201 7.45 3.99 -2.32
CA SER A 201 6.67 2.92 -1.69
C SER A 201 7.31 1.52 -1.82
N LEU A 202 8.62 1.43 -1.61
CA LEU A 202 9.40 0.18 -1.76
C LEU A 202 9.86 -0.38 -0.40
N PRO A 203 9.81 -1.70 -0.19
CA PRO A 203 10.27 -2.32 1.06
C PRO A 203 11.78 -2.15 1.28
N LYS A 204 12.21 -2.14 2.56
CA LYS A 204 13.51 -1.63 3.02
C LYS A 204 14.48 -2.74 3.45
N GLY A 205 14.98 -3.54 2.51
CA GLY A 205 15.91 -4.65 2.73
C GLY A 205 17.39 -4.37 2.37
N CYS A 206 17.66 -3.93 1.14
CA CYS A 206 18.98 -3.98 0.50
C CYS A 206 19.80 -2.67 0.59
N ALA A 207 21.06 -2.72 0.15
CA ALA A 207 21.96 -1.57 0.09
C ALA A 207 21.44 -0.45 -0.81
N GLU A 208 20.86 -0.80 -1.96
CA GLU A 208 20.28 0.14 -2.92
C GLU A 208 19.08 0.88 -2.32
N GLN A 209 18.10 0.16 -1.77
CA GLN A 209 16.93 0.72 -1.07
C GLN A 209 17.34 1.67 0.07
N THR A 210 18.42 1.35 0.79
CA THR A 210 18.98 2.22 1.84
C THR A 210 19.51 3.52 1.25
N MET A 211 20.27 3.47 0.14
CA MET A 211 20.74 4.66 -0.56
C MET A 211 19.60 5.53 -1.08
N VAL A 212 18.57 4.88 -1.62
CA VAL A 212 17.43 5.51 -2.28
C VAL A 212 16.49 6.19 -1.28
N THR A 213 16.38 5.64 -0.07
CA THR A 213 15.73 6.32 1.07
C THR A 213 16.55 7.54 1.52
N MET A 214 17.88 7.46 1.48
CA MET A 214 18.78 8.49 2.02
C MET A 214 19.02 9.66 1.05
N SER A 215 19.09 9.41 -0.25
CA SER A 215 19.49 10.40 -1.27
C SER A 215 18.52 11.61 -1.40
N PRO A 216 17.18 11.43 -1.40
CA PRO A 216 16.23 12.55 -1.33
C PRO A 216 16.45 13.46 -0.11
N ALA A 217 16.75 12.87 1.06
CA ALA A 217 17.05 13.62 2.27
C ALA A 217 18.34 14.45 2.13
N ILE A 218 19.41 13.90 1.54
CA ILE A 218 20.65 14.64 1.27
C ILE A 218 20.38 15.83 0.34
N HIS A 219 19.69 15.62 -0.78
CA HIS A 219 19.41 16.68 -1.74
C HIS A 219 18.50 17.77 -1.17
N ALA A 220 17.48 17.40 -0.37
CA ALA A 220 16.61 18.35 0.32
C ALA A 220 17.35 19.14 1.41
N MET A 221 18.21 18.52 2.22
CA MET A 221 19.03 19.22 3.21
C MET A 221 20.00 20.21 2.54
N ARG A 222 20.70 19.80 1.48
CA ARG A 222 21.61 20.69 0.72
C ARG A 222 20.87 21.87 0.08
N TYR A 223 19.64 21.66 -0.40
CA TYR A 223 18.76 22.74 -0.87
C TYR A 223 18.38 23.72 0.25
N LEU A 224 17.97 23.22 1.43
CA LEU A 224 17.59 24.06 2.57
C LEU A 224 18.78 24.82 3.18
N ASP A 225 19.95 24.18 3.27
CA ASP A 225 21.18 24.82 3.74
C ASP A 225 21.64 25.93 2.76
N ALA A 226 21.56 25.69 1.45
CA ALA A 226 21.95 26.68 0.43
C ALA A 226 20.95 27.85 0.27
N THR A 227 19.66 27.64 0.57
CA THR A 227 18.61 28.67 0.47
C THR A 227 18.25 29.34 1.80
N GLY A 228 18.72 28.81 2.94
CA GLY A 228 18.44 29.34 4.28
C GLY A 228 17.01 29.13 4.77
N GLN A 229 16.23 28.24 4.14
CA GLN A 229 14.78 28.09 4.37
C GLN A 229 14.40 27.29 5.63
N TRP A 230 15.37 26.81 6.41
CA TRP A 230 15.12 26.11 7.67
C TRP A 230 14.25 26.88 8.67
N VAL A 231 14.24 28.22 8.60
CA VAL A 231 13.47 29.12 9.48
C VAL A 231 11.95 28.92 9.36
N ASP A 232 11.47 28.40 8.23
CA ASP A 232 10.04 28.15 7.99
C ASP A 232 9.56 26.76 8.43
N LEU A 233 10.49 25.89 8.86
CA LEU A 233 10.22 24.54 9.33
C LEU A 233 10.36 24.45 10.86
N LYS A 234 9.87 23.37 11.47
CA LYS A 234 10.14 23.10 12.89
C LYS A 234 11.64 22.83 13.07
N ALA A 235 12.24 23.42 14.11
CA ALA A 235 13.68 23.27 14.39
C ALA A 235 14.14 21.80 14.45
N GLU A 236 13.30 20.93 15.02
CA GLU A 236 13.53 19.48 15.15
C GLU A 236 13.73 18.76 13.79
N ARG A 237 13.17 19.27 12.69
CA ARG A 237 13.25 18.63 11.36
C ARG A 237 14.68 18.46 10.85
N ARG A 238 15.58 19.38 11.21
CA ARG A 238 16.99 19.31 10.79
C ARG A 238 17.71 18.15 11.49
N ASP A 239 17.41 17.96 12.78
CA ASP A 239 17.98 16.89 13.59
C ASP A 239 17.37 15.52 13.22
N GLU A 240 16.06 15.47 12.92
CA GLU A 240 15.38 14.29 12.35
C GLU A 240 16.03 13.82 11.05
N ALA A 241 16.22 14.72 10.09
CA ALA A 241 16.83 14.43 8.79
C ALA A 241 18.30 14.00 8.95
N GLN A 242 19.06 14.69 9.81
CA GLN A 242 20.45 14.32 10.09
C GLN A 242 20.54 12.93 10.74
N ALA A 243 19.68 12.60 11.70
CA ALA A 243 19.63 11.28 12.35
C ALA A 243 19.21 10.17 11.37
N MET A 244 18.32 10.46 10.42
CA MET A 244 17.97 9.56 9.32
C MET A 244 19.20 9.23 8.46
N ILE A 245 19.91 10.26 7.98
CA ILE A 245 21.10 10.08 7.13
C ILE A 245 22.22 9.35 7.89
N GLN A 246 22.42 9.63 9.19
CA GLN A 246 23.36 8.87 10.03
C GLN A 246 22.98 7.39 10.18
N THR A 247 21.69 7.08 10.35
CA THR A 247 21.18 5.70 10.43
C THR A 247 21.34 4.98 9.09
N GLY A 248 21.03 5.66 7.98
CA GLY A 248 21.26 5.18 6.62
C GLY A 248 22.73 4.87 6.36
N TYR A 249 23.64 5.80 6.67
CA TYR A 249 25.09 5.62 6.57
C TYR A 249 25.59 4.40 7.36
N GLY A 250 25.19 4.28 8.64
CA GLY A 250 25.52 3.12 9.46
C GLY A 250 25.04 1.79 8.86
N ARG A 251 23.84 1.77 8.25
CA ARG A 251 23.31 0.60 7.54
C ARG A 251 24.08 0.29 6.26
N ILE A 252 24.41 1.29 5.43
CA ILE A 252 25.20 1.10 4.18
C ILE A 252 26.55 0.46 4.48
N LEU A 253 27.22 0.86 5.57
CA LEU A 253 28.49 0.27 5.99
C LEU A 253 28.40 -1.24 6.32
N THR A 254 27.22 -1.76 6.68
CA THR A 254 27.03 -3.22 6.89
C THR A 254 27.08 -4.03 5.59
N PHE A 255 26.85 -3.39 4.43
CA PHE A 255 26.94 -4.00 3.10
C PHE A 255 28.32 -3.80 2.43
N LYS A 256 29.22 -3.05 3.07
CA LYS A 256 30.56 -2.77 2.56
C LYS A 256 31.45 -4.01 2.66
N LYS A 257 32.14 -4.36 1.58
CA LYS A 257 33.10 -5.46 1.55
C LYS A 257 34.53 -5.01 1.87
N THR A 258 35.42 -5.99 2.07
CA THR A 258 36.83 -5.78 2.46
C THR A 258 37.66 -5.00 1.43
N ASP A 259 37.25 -5.02 0.16
CA ASP A 259 37.86 -4.26 -0.94
C ASP A 259 37.25 -2.86 -1.14
N GLY A 260 36.28 -2.46 -0.31
CA GLY A 260 35.54 -1.19 -0.46
C GLY A 260 34.40 -1.23 -1.47
N SER A 261 34.09 -2.39 -2.06
CA SER A 261 32.97 -2.56 -2.99
C SER A 261 31.65 -2.86 -2.30
N TYR A 262 30.55 -2.70 -3.03
CA TYR A 262 29.18 -2.96 -2.57
C TYR A 262 28.44 -3.88 -3.55
N GLY A 263 27.53 -4.70 -2.99
CA GLY A 263 26.49 -5.44 -3.70
C GLY A 263 25.13 -5.16 -3.07
N ALA A 264 24.03 -5.65 -3.66
CA ALA A 264 22.69 -5.48 -3.11
C ALA A 264 22.58 -5.98 -1.66
N PHE A 265 23.20 -7.14 -1.41
CA PHE A 265 23.40 -7.74 -0.09
C PHE A 265 24.85 -8.23 0.06
N LEU A 266 25.29 -8.49 1.29
CA LEU A 266 26.67 -8.94 1.55
C LEU A 266 27.03 -10.27 0.85
N SER A 267 26.03 -11.15 0.67
CA SER A 267 26.14 -12.43 -0.04
C SER A 267 26.19 -12.29 -1.56
N THR A 268 25.65 -11.21 -2.13
CA THR A 268 25.64 -10.97 -3.57
C THR A 268 27.01 -10.51 -4.06
N PRO A 269 27.42 -10.81 -5.30
CA PRO A 269 28.65 -10.25 -5.88
C PRO A 269 28.59 -8.71 -5.97
N SER A 270 29.74 -8.08 -6.17
CA SER A 270 29.85 -6.61 -6.15
C SER A 270 29.53 -5.99 -7.50
N SER A 271 28.72 -4.93 -7.50
CA SER A 271 28.37 -4.15 -8.69
C SER A 271 29.25 -2.90 -8.77
N VAL A 272 29.78 -2.64 -9.98
CA VAL A 272 30.48 -1.39 -10.33
C VAL A 272 29.52 -0.22 -10.27
N TRP A 273 28.30 -0.37 -10.79
CA TRP A 273 27.29 0.70 -10.77
C TRP A 273 26.90 1.08 -9.33
N LEU A 274 26.54 0.11 -8.48
CA LEU A 274 26.12 0.40 -7.10
C LEU A 274 27.26 1.02 -6.28
N THR A 275 28.49 0.55 -6.47
CA THR A 275 29.67 1.13 -5.79
C THR A 275 29.90 2.58 -6.21
N ALA A 276 29.67 2.92 -7.49
CA ALA A 276 29.73 4.30 -7.98
C ALA A 276 28.59 5.18 -7.43
N PHE A 277 27.37 4.65 -7.35
CA PHE A 277 26.22 5.37 -6.77
C PHE A 277 26.44 5.70 -5.30
N ILE A 278 26.86 4.70 -4.50
CA ILE A 278 27.20 4.90 -3.08
C ILE A 278 28.35 5.91 -2.94
N ALA A 279 29.41 5.82 -3.75
CA ALA A 279 30.52 6.77 -3.70
C ALA A 279 30.12 8.21 -4.05
N LYS A 280 29.23 8.40 -5.04
CA LYS A 280 28.64 9.71 -5.41
C LYS A 280 27.91 10.30 -4.21
N GLU A 281 26.95 9.58 -3.66
CA GLU A 281 26.08 10.08 -2.59
C GLU A 281 26.83 10.29 -1.28
N LEU A 282 27.72 9.36 -0.87
CA LEU A 282 28.56 9.55 0.31
C LEU A 282 29.51 10.74 0.18
N SER A 283 29.94 11.09 -1.04
CA SER A 283 30.71 12.32 -1.27
C SER A 283 29.87 13.58 -1.04
N GLN A 284 28.56 13.54 -1.34
CA GLN A 284 27.62 14.64 -1.07
C GLN A 284 27.17 14.68 0.41
N CYS A 285 27.11 13.55 1.11
CA CYS A 285 26.81 13.48 2.55
C CYS A 285 27.77 14.29 3.43
N ARG A 286 29.01 14.53 2.98
CA ARG A 286 30.07 15.18 3.77
C ARG A 286 29.73 16.60 4.22
N ASP A 287 28.88 17.29 3.47
CA ASP A 287 28.38 18.62 3.82
C ASP A 287 27.39 18.58 5.01
N VAL A 288 26.81 17.40 5.29
CA VAL A 288 25.68 17.20 6.22
C VAL A 288 26.07 16.35 7.45
N ILE A 289 26.87 15.30 7.26
CA ILE A 289 27.33 14.38 8.32
C ILE A 289 28.83 14.10 8.21
N SER A 290 29.45 13.72 9.33
CA SER A 290 30.85 13.28 9.36
C SER A 290 31.01 11.88 8.75
N VAL A 291 31.37 11.83 7.46
CA VAL A 291 31.71 10.59 6.73
C VAL A 291 33.23 10.34 6.81
N GLU A 292 33.65 9.08 6.92
CA GLU A 292 35.08 8.76 6.84
C GLU A 292 35.56 8.73 5.37
N ASP A 293 36.39 9.72 5.00
CA ASP A 293 36.96 9.87 3.66
C ASP A 293 37.64 8.59 3.13
N SER A 294 38.23 7.78 4.03
CA SER A 294 38.90 6.52 3.70
C SER A 294 37.96 5.48 3.08
N TYR A 295 36.66 5.49 3.40
CA TYR A 295 35.70 4.53 2.84
C TYR A 295 35.31 4.90 1.40
N ILE A 296 35.15 6.20 1.13
CA ILE A 296 34.92 6.67 -0.24
C ILE A 296 36.17 6.43 -1.08
N GLN A 297 37.36 6.73 -0.55
CA GLN A 297 38.63 6.48 -1.24
C GLN A 297 38.83 5.00 -1.60
N GLN A 298 38.48 4.06 -0.72
CA GLN A 298 38.49 2.62 -1.01
C GLN A 298 37.52 2.25 -2.14
N SER A 299 36.30 2.81 -2.11
CA SER A 299 35.29 2.58 -3.16
C SER A 299 35.77 3.08 -4.53
N ILE A 300 36.40 4.26 -4.57
CA ILE A 300 36.99 4.83 -5.79
C ILE A 300 38.18 3.98 -6.28
N SER A 301 39.06 3.51 -5.38
CA SER A 301 40.16 2.60 -5.74
C SER A 301 39.65 1.28 -6.33
N TYR A 302 38.55 0.73 -5.80
CA TYR A 302 37.87 -0.42 -6.40
C TYR A 302 37.40 -0.09 -7.83
N LEU A 303 36.70 1.03 -8.04
CA LEU A 303 36.23 1.42 -9.38
C LEU A 303 37.39 1.57 -10.36
N VAL A 304 38.47 2.28 -10.00
CA VAL A 304 39.67 2.42 -10.84
C VAL A 304 40.26 1.06 -11.23
N SER A 305 40.26 0.07 -10.33
CA SER A 305 40.73 -1.30 -10.62
C SER A 305 39.89 -2.07 -11.65
N LYS A 306 38.68 -1.59 -11.97
CA LYS A 306 37.75 -2.19 -12.95
C LYS A 306 37.73 -1.47 -14.30
N GLN A 307 38.54 -0.43 -14.50
CA GLN A 307 38.61 0.27 -15.79
C GLN A 307 39.25 -0.60 -16.87
N LEU A 308 38.64 -0.61 -18.06
CA LEU A 308 39.19 -1.30 -19.23
C LEU A 308 40.36 -0.53 -19.87
N SER A 309 41.16 -1.21 -20.68
CA SER A 309 42.25 -0.60 -21.46
C SER A 309 41.76 0.46 -22.46
N SER A 310 40.49 0.40 -22.87
CA SER A 310 39.81 1.40 -23.70
C SER A 310 39.41 2.68 -22.94
N GLY A 311 39.51 2.69 -21.61
CA GLY A 311 39.03 3.78 -20.74
C GLY A 311 37.58 3.64 -20.27
N GLY A 312 36.79 2.78 -20.91
CA GLY A 312 35.41 2.47 -20.47
C GLY A 312 35.33 1.55 -19.26
N PHE A 313 34.13 1.45 -18.69
CA PHE A 313 33.78 0.51 -17.60
C PHE A 313 32.72 -0.49 -18.05
N THR A 314 32.76 -1.67 -17.45
CA THR A 314 31.74 -2.74 -17.58
C THR A 314 31.47 -3.33 -16.21
N ASP A 315 30.21 -3.59 -15.87
CA ASP A 315 29.86 -4.29 -14.63
C ASP A 315 29.83 -5.82 -14.86
N PRO A 316 30.71 -6.61 -14.24
CA PRO A 316 30.69 -8.06 -14.38
C PRO A 316 29.58 -8.73 -13.56
N ASN A 317 29.05 -8.04 -12.54
CA ASN A 317 27.97 -8.53 -11.70
C ASN A 317 26.98 -7.39 -11.49
N PRO A 318 26.19 -7.05 -12.53
CA PRO A 318 25.17 -6.03 -12.40
C PRO A 318 24.19 -6.35 -11.27
N LEU A 319 23.56 -5.32 -10.71
CA LEU A 319 22.43 -5.54 -9.81
C LEU A 319 21.32 -6.33 -10.51
N TYR A 320 20.38 -6.82 -9.72
CA TYR A 320 19.20 -7.50 -10.23
C TYR A 320 18.38 -6.63 -11.17
N ASP A 321 18.56 -5.30 -11.22
CA ASP A 321 18.07 -4.56 -12.36
C ASP A 321 18.86 -4.90 -13.63
N ARG A 322 18.20 -5.57 -14.59
CA ARG A 322 18.57 -5.29 -15.98
C ARG A 322 17.88 -4.02 -16.46
N THR A 323 16.78 -3.48 -15.93
CA THR A 323 16.13 -2.26 -16.50
C THR A 323 16.99 -0.99 -16.45
N MET A 324 17.76 -0.72 -15.38
CA MET A 324 18.86 0.27 -15.31
C MET A 324 19.86 0.10 -16.46
N GLN A 325 19.96 -1.10 -17.02
CA GLN A 325 20.93 -1.53 -18.02
C GLN A 325 20.29 -1.87 -19.38
N GLU A 326 18.98 -2.08 -19.44
CA GLU A 326 18.15 -2.52 -20.57
C GLU A 326 17.58 -1.30 -21.30
N ARG A 327 17.40 -0.19 -20.56
CA ARG A 327 17.52 1.19 -21.06
C ARG A 327 18.74 1.34 -22.00
N MET A 328 19.78 0.51 -21.82
CA MET A 328 20.98 0.43 -22.66
C MET A 328 21.07 -0.87 -23.51
N LEU A 329 20.37 -1.95 -23.18
CA LEU A 329 20.52 -3.30 -23.78
C LEU A 329 19.41 -3.75 -24.76
N TYR A 330 18.41 -2.92 -25.08
CA TYR A 330 17.49 -3.26 -26.17
C TYR A 330 18.15 -3.11 -27.56
N SER A 331 18.94 -4.11 -27.96
CA SER A 331 18.95 -4.61 -29.34
C SER A 331 19.51 -6.02 -29.40
N SER A 332 18.88 -6.88 -30.22
CA SER A 332 19.44 -8.16 -30.70
C SER A 332 20.54 -7.94 -31.76
N ILE A 333 21.29 -6.86 -31.63
CA ILE A 333 22.29 -6.32 -32.56
C ILE A 333 23.53 -5.96 -31.71
N GLN A 334 24.71 -5.96 -32.33
CA GLN A 334 26.01 -5.81 -31.66
C GLN A 334 26.20 -4.47 -30.88
N ASP A 335 25.27 -3.53 -30.98
CA ASP A 335 25.35 -2.18 -30.41
C ASP A 335 24.90 -2.05 -28.94
N GLY A 336 24.06 -2.96 -28.42
CA GLY A 336 23.51 -2.84 -27.05
C GLY A 336 24.59 -2.79 -25.96
N ASN A 337 25.59 -3.68 -26.03
CA ASN A 337 26.73 -3.67 -25.09
C ASN A 337 27.54 -2.36 -25.13
N MET A 338 27.55 -1.65 -26.26
CA MET A 338 28.29 -0.39 -26.40
C MET A 338 27.55 0.77 -25.72
N ILE A 339 26.22 0.85 -25.89
CA ILE A 339 25.38 1.85 -25.20
C ILE A 339 25.46 1.64 -23.67
N TYR A 340 25.50 0.38 -23.23
CA TYR A 340 25.67 0.03 -21.83
C TYR A 340 27.01 0.51 -21.26
N ALA A 341 28.13 0.14 -21.89
CA ALA A 341 29.46 0.55 -21.47
C ALA A 341 29.62 2.08 -21.44
N VAL A 342 29.08 2.81 -22.42
CA VAL A 342 29.14 4.28 -22.47
C VAL A 342 28.40 4.91 -21.30
N SER A 343 27.16 4.52 -21.05
CA SER A 343 26.33 5.16 -20.03
C SER A 343 26.80 4.83 -18.61
N LEU A 344 27.29 3.59 -18.37
CA LEU A 344 27.99 3.22 -17.13
C LEU A 344 29.28 4.03 -16.94
N THR A 345 30.06 4.23 -18.01
CA THR A 345 31.29 5.04 -17.96
C THR A 345 30.98 6.50 -17.61
N ALA A 346 29.92 7.09 -18.16
CA ALA A 346 29.46 8.43 -17.80
C ALA A 346 29.06 8.52 -16.32
N PHE A 347 28.31 7.54 -15.80
CA PHE A 347 27.91 7.49 -14.38
C PHE A 347 29.11 7.35 -13.42
N VAL A 348 30.05 6.46 -13.73
CA VAL A 348 31.30 6.30 -12.95
C VAL A 348 32.14 7.58 -13.00
N LEU A 349 32.22 8.26 -14.14
CA LEU A 349 32.93 9.54 -14.27
C LEU A 349 32.28 10.65 -13.42
N ILE A 350 30.95 10.73 -13.37
CA ILE A 350 30.21 11.64 -12.49
C ILE A 350 30.55 11.35 -11.02
N ALA A 351 30.51 10.08 -10.60
CA ALA A 351 30.85 9.67 -9.24
C ALA A 351 32.31 10.02 -8.85
N MET A 352 33.27 9.75 -9.75
CA MET A 352 34.67 10.13 -9.56
C MET A 352 34.84 11.65 -9.47
N ASN A 353 34.10 12.43 -10.27
CA ASN A 353 34.15 13.89 -10.23
C ASN A 353 33.68 14.45 -8.87
N HIS A 354 32.59 13.90 -8.31
CA HIS A 354 32.16 14.25 -6.95
C HIS A 354 33.20 13.88 -5.87
N ALA A 355 33.98 12.82 -6.09
CA ALA A 355 35.03 12.40 -5.19
C ALA A 355 36.35 13.20 -5.30
N VAL A 356 36.54 14.07 -6.31
CA VAL A 356 37.79 14.83 -6.52
C VAL A 356 38.20 15.64 -5.28
N ALA A 357 37.24 16.22 -4.57
CA ALA A 357 37.48 17.02 -3.36
C ALA A 357 38.05 16.23 -2.16
N LEU A 358 38.08 14.88 -2.23
CA LEU A 358 38.64 13.99 -1.20
C LEU A 358 40.15 13.75 -1.34
N TYR A 359 40.75 14.16 -2.45
CA TYR A 359 42.14 13.87 -2.78
C TYR A 359 42.98 15.16 -2.72
N PRO A 360 43.81 15.34 -1.67
CA PRO A 360 44.73 16.47 -1.59
C PRO A 360 45.67 16.53 -2.80
N GLU A 361 46.15 17.73 -3.13
CA GLU A 361 47.09 17.91 -4.24
C GLU A 361 48.31 16.98 -4.12
N GLY A 362 48.58 16.22 -5.18
CA GLY A 362 49.64 15.19 -5.22
C GLY A 362 49.19 13.77 -4.86
N LYS A 363 47.99 13.56 -4.30
CA LYS A 363 47.37 12.22 -4.15
C LYS A 363 46.25 12.02 -5.18
N GLY A 364 45.95 10.76 -5.52
CA GLY A 364 44.88 10.43 -6.49
C GLY A 364 45.27 10.61 -7.96
N SER A 365 46.57 10.57 -8.30
CA SER A 365 47.05 10.61 -9.69
C SER A 365 46.43 9.50 -10.56
N GLU A 366 46.32 8.29 -10.02
CA GLU A 366 45.69 7.13 -10.69
C GLU A 366 44.20 7.39 -11.01
N MET A 367 43.45 7.98 -10.07
CA MET A 367 42.04 8.36 -10.29
C MET A 367 41.94 9.44 -11.38
N ARG A 368 42.77 10.49 -11.34
CA ARG A 368 42.75 11.53 -12.39
C ARG A 368 43.10 10.97 -13.78
N GLN A 369 44.06 10.05 -13.86
CA GLN A 369 44.37 9.33 -15.10
C GLN A 369 43.21 8.44 -15.57
N ALA A 370 42.48 7.81 -14.64
CA ALA A 370 41.29 7.03 -14.97
C ALA A 370 40.16 7.93 -15.49
N MET A 371 39.94 9.10 -14.88
CA MET A 371 38.95 10.08 -15.34
C MET A 371 39.24 10.59 -16.75
N GLU A 372 40.48 10.97 -17.07
CA GLU A 372 40.82 11.41 -18.44
C GLU A 372 40.66 10.30 -19.48
N LYS A 373 40.99 9.04 -19.14
CA LYS A 373 40.71 7.88 -20.03
C LYS A 373 39.22 7.66 -20.24
N ALA A 374 38.41 7.79 -19.19
CA ALA A 374 36.96 7.64 -19.27
C ALA A 374 36.33 8.76 -20.09
N LYS A 375 36.77 10.01 -19.89
CA LYS A 375 36.38 11.18 -20.70
C LYS A 375 36.73 10.97 -22.18
N ALA A 376 37.98 10.63 -22.51
CA ALA A 376 38.39 10.37 -23.89
C ALA A 376 37.60 9.22 -24.54
N TYR A 377 37.24 8.19 -23.77
CA TYR A 377 36.33 7.13 -24.24
C TYR A 377 34.95 7.69 -24.61
N LEU A 378 34.32 8.47 -23.71
CA LEU A 378 33.01 9.10 -23.96
C LEU A 378 33.04 10.05 -25.17
N GLU A 379 34.06 10.91 -25.27
CA GLU A 379 34.28 11.80 -26.42
C GLU A 379 34.35 11.01 -27.73
N SER A 380 35.11 9.91 -27.76
CA SER A 380 35.23 9.05 -28.96
C SER A 380 33.93 8.35 -29.37
N LYS A 381 32.93 8.27 -28.48
CA LYS A 381 31.64 7.61 -28.73
C LYS A 381 30.48 8.58 -28.94
N LEU A 382 30.64 9.86 -28.61
CA LEU A 382 29.57 10.86 -28.65
C LEU A 382 28.81 10.91 -29.99
N ASP A 383 29.52 10.87 -31.12
CA ASP A 383 28.92 10.89 -32.46
C ASP A 383 28.03 9.68 -32.74
N SER A 384 28.39 8.51 -32.21
CA SER A 384 27.64 7.26 -32.41
C SER A 384 26.38 7.11 -31.57
N LEU A 385 26.22 7.91 -30.50
CA LEU A 385 25.04 7.84 -29.63
C LEU A 385 23.78 8.38 -30.34
N GLN A 386 22.70 7.61 -30.35
CA GLN A 386 21.40 8.05 -30.91
C GLN A 386 20.28 8.15 -29.85
N ARG A 387 20.44 7.49 -28.70
CA ARG A 387 19.40 7.45 -27.65
C ARG A 387 19.43 8.70 -26.76
N PRO A 388 18.28 9.39 -26.53
CA PRO A 388 18.19 10.55 -25.65
C PRO A 388 18.83 10.34 -24.27
N PHE A 389 18.52 9.22 -23.60
CA PHE A 389 19.09 8.89 -22.28
C PHE A 389 20.61 8.87 -22.24
N SER A 390 21.24 8.09 -23.14
CA SER A 390 22.70 7.96 -23.19
C SER A 390 23.39 9.25 -23.61
N VAL A 391 22.75 10.07 -24.46
CA VAL A 391 23.22 11.41 -24.78
C VAL A 391 23.12 12.33 -23.56
N ALA A 392 22.01 12.32 -22.81
CA ALA A 392 21.80 13.17 -21.65
C ALA A 392 22.83 12.92 -20.53
N ILE A 393 23.01 11.65 -20.11
CA ILE A 393 23.98 11.31 -19.06
C ILE A 393 25.43 11.58 -19.49
N THR A 394 25.77 11.32 -20.76
CA THR A 394 27.10 11.63 -21.30
C THR A 394 27.34 13.13 -21.37
N SER A 395 26.35 13.91 -21.80
CA SER A 395 26.43 15.38 -21.86
C SER A 395 26.62 15.97 -20.46
N TYR A 396 25.90 15.45 -19.45
CA TYR A 396 26.10 15.85 -18.05
C TYR A 396 27.52 15.52 -17.56
N ALA A 397 28.00 14.30 -17.77
CA ALA A 397 29.36 13.89 -17.38
C ALA A 397 30.46 14.75 -18.02
N LEU A 398 30.33 15.09 -19.30
CA LEU A 398 31.25 15.98 -20.01
C LEU A 398 31.15 17.43 -19.49
N SER A 399 29.95 17.95 -19.25
CA SER A 399 29.75 19.31 -18.71
C SER A 399 30.40 19.51 -17.33
N LEU A 400 30.42 18.47 -16.49
CA LEU A 400 31.08 18.51 -15.18
C LEU A 400 32.61 18.46 -15.25
N THR A 401 33.16 17.64 -16.16
CA THR A 401 34.60 17.35 -16.23
C THR A 401 35.37 18.25 -17.20
N SER A 402 34.69 18.91 -18.14
CA SER A 402 35.29 19.91 -19.03
C SER A 402 34.30 21.04 -19.35
N PRO A 403 33.99 21.90 -18.36
CA PRO A 403 33.06 23.01 -18.54
C PRO A 403 33.49 23.92 -19.69
N GLY A 404 32.60 24.14 -20.66
CA GLY A 404 32.87 24.98 -21.84
C GLY A 404 33.86 24.40 -22.87
N GLY A 405 34.23 23.12 -22.78
CA GLY A 405 35.02 22.45 -23.81
C GLY A 405 34.19 22.12 -25.07
N ASP A 406 34.86 22.02 -26.23
CA ASP A 406 34.21 21.76 -27.53
C ASP A 406 33.30 20.52 -27.48
N SER A 407 33.78 19.43 -26.87
CA SER A 407 33.02 18.18 -26.71
C SER A 407 31.77 18.31 -25.84
N ALA A 408 31.77 19.20 -24.84
CA ALA A 408 30.58 19.48 -24.03
C ALA A 408 29.54 20.27 -24.84
N SER A 409 29.98 21.28 -25.59
CA SER A 409 29.11 22.07 -26.48
C SER A 409 28.51 21.23 -27.63
N MET A 410 29.30 20.31 -28.21
CA MET A 410 28.80 19.32 -29.16
C MET A 410 27.74 18.39 -28.54
N ALA A 411 27.99 17.90 -27.32
CA ALA A 411 27.06 17.04 -26.60
C ALA A 411 25.75 17.78 -26.26
N GLN A 412 25.83 19.01 -25.75
CA GLN A 412 24.69 19.90 -25.52
C GLN A 412 23.87 20.12 -26.79
N THR A 413 24.52 20.46 -27.90
CA THR A 413 23.85 20.71 -29.19
C THR A 413 23.09 19.46 -29.66
N LYS A 414 23.72 18.29 -29.52
CA LYS A 414 23.11 17.00 -29.87
C LYS A 414 21.94 16.62 -28.94
N LEU A 415 22.04 16.94 -27.64
CA LEU A 415 20.96 16.73 -26.68
C LEU A 415 19.74 17.62 -26.99
N ARG A 416 19.96 18.92 -27.27
CA ARG A 416 18.90 19.87 -27.66
C ARG A 416 18.22 19.46 -28.97
N ALA A 417 18.94 18.86 -29.91
CA ALA A 417 18.37 18.34 -31.16
C ALA A 417 17.42 17.14 -30.97
N LEU A 418 17.45 16.49 -29.80
CA LEU A 418 16.56 15.39 -29.42
C LEU A 418 15.40 15.83 -28.49
N ALA A 419 15.27 17.13 -28.22
CA ALA A 419 14.27 17.65 -27.30
C ALA A 419 12.89 17.77 -27.97
N HIS A 420 11.86 17.41 -27.21
CA HIS A 420 10.47 17.76 -27.51
C HIS A 420 10.15 19.03 -26.73
N SER A 421 9.66 20.06 -27.41
CA SER A 421 9.30 21.34 -26.79
C SER A 421 7.87 21.72 -27.18
N ASP A 422 7.02 21.95 -26.20
CA ASP A 422 5.67 22.50 -26.38
C ASP A 422 5.71 24.02 -26.15
N ASN A 423 5.45 24.78 -27.21
CA ASN A 423 5.48 26.24 -27.19
C ASN A 423 4.22 26.87 -26.56
N GLU A 424 3.12 26.13 -26.36
CA GLU A 424 1.91 26.61 -25.69
C GLU A 424 1.96 26.41 -24.17
N ALA A 425 2.61 25.32 -23.73
CA ALA A 425 2.85 25.03 -22.31
C ALA A 425 4.18 25.60 -21.79
N ASP A 426 5.13 25.96 -22.67
CA ASP A 426 6.50 26.36 -22.34
C ASP A 426 7.21 25.27 -21.50
N THR A 427 7.09 24.03 -21.98
CA THR A 427 7.61 22.79 -21.41
C THR A 427 8.54 22.06 -22.39
N CYS A 428 9.62 21.48 -21.85
CA CYS A 428 10.67 20.82 -22.62
C CYS A 428 10.99 19.45 -22.00
N HIS A 429 10.94 18.38 -22.80
CA HIS A 429 11.19 17.01 -22.33
C HIS A 429 11.87 16.14 -23.37
N TRP A 430 12.37 14.98 -22.93
CA TRP A 430 12.93 13.95 -23.80
C TRP A 430 12.14 12.66 -23.60
N GLU A 431 11.53 12.18 -24.68
CA GLU A 431 10.80 10.92 -24.66
C GLU A 431 11.78 9.73 -24.77
N ALA A 432 11.46 8.63 -24.09
CA ALA A 432 12.06 7.34 -24.37
C ALA A 432 11.64 6.88 -25.78
N SER A 433 12.55 6.23 -26.52
CA SER A 433 12.26 5.79 -27.90
C SER A 433 11.05 4.86 -27.96
N ASP A 434 10.23 5.00 -29.01
CA ASP A 434 9.08 4.12 -29.30
C ASP A 434 9.50 2.62 -29.35
N ASP A 435 10.78 2.31 -29.56
CA ASP A 435 11.35 0.95 -29.57
C ASP A 435 11.27 0.21 -28.20
N LEU A 436 11.05 0.93 -27.10
CA LEU A 436 10.89 0.36 -25.75
C LEU A 436 9.42 0.06 -25.42
N ARG A 437 8.49 0.36 -26.33
CA ARG A 437 7.07 0.01 -26.21
C ARG A 437 6.89 -1.47 -26.50
N LEU A 438 6.15 -2.17 -25.65
CA LEU A 438 5.67 -3.51 -25.98
C LEU A 438 4.70 -3.42 -27.17
N SER A 439 4.85 -4.34 -28.13
CA SER A 439 4.10 -4.32 -29.38
C SER A 439 2.58 -4.37 -29.13
N GLY A 440 1.88 -3.25 -29.35
CA GLY A 440 0.43 -3.11 -29.14
C GLY A 440 0.01 -1.92 -28.26
N GLU A 441 0.95 -1.21 -27.63
CA GLU A 441 0.67 -0.07 -26.75
C GLU A 441 0.14 1.16 -27.52
N THR A 442 -1.19 1.33 -27.59
CA THR A 442 -1.84 2.48 -28.23
C THR A 442 -1.55 3.80 -27.53
N ARG A 443 -1.45 4.90 -28.29
CA ARG A 443 -1.35 6.26 -27.75
C ARG A 443 -2.71 6.69 -27.17
N ALA A 444 -2.80 6.83 -25.85
CA ALA A 444 -3.94 7.46 -25.20
C ALA A 444 -3.81 8.99 -25.30
N ASN A 445 -4.75 9.67 -25.95
CA ASN A 445 -4.70 11.11 -26.26
C ASN A 445 -5.13 12.02 -25.08
N GLN A 446 -5.01 11.54 -23.84
CA GLN A 446 -5.24 12.31 -22.61
C GLN A 446 -4.06 12.00 -21.70
N VAL A 447 -3.25 13.01 -21.39
CA VAL A 447 -1.88 12.90 -20.83
C VAL A 447 -1.77 11.76 -19.82
N PRO A 448 -1.24 10.59 -20.22
CA PRO A 448 -0.70 9.65 -19.26
C PRO A 448 0.51 10.33 -18.64
N GLN A 449 0.64 10.28 -17.31
CA GLN A 449 1.91 10.61 -16.66
C GLN A 449 3.06 9.89 -17.41
N ALA A 450 4.14 10.60 -17.68
CA ALA A 450 5.22 10.14 -18.52
C ALA A 450 6.00 8.98 -17.90
N GLN A 451 6.48 8.04 -18.72
CA GLN A 451 7.29 6.90 -18.28
C GLN A 451 8.50 7.37 -17.45
N ALA A 452 8.87 6.60 -16.41
CA ALA A 452 10.01 6.90 -15.52
C ALA A 452 11.33 7.18 -16.27
N ILE A 453 11.54 6.55 -17.43
CA ILE A 453 12.71 6.75 -18.29
C ILE A 453 12.76 8.18 -18.86
N SER A 454 11.62 8.74 -19.26
CA SER A 454 11.52 10.11 -19.77
C SER A 454 11.77 11.12 -18.64
N VAL A 455 11.29 10.84 -17.42
CA VAL A 455 11.58 11.64 -16.22
C VAL A 455 13.08 11.67 -15.93
N GLU A 456 13.74 10.51 -15.86
CA GLU A 456 15.19 10.44 -15.59
C GLU A 456 16.04 11.07 -16.70
N THR A 457 15.71 10.84 -17.97
CA THR A 457 16.40 11.47 -19.11
C THR A 457 16.31 12.99 -19.04
N THR A 458 15.11 13.50 -18.78
CA THR A 458 14.83 14.94 -18.68
C THR A 458 15.48 15.55 -17.43
N ALA A 459 15.61 14.79 -16.33
CA ALA A 459 16.36 15.21 -15.14
C ALA A 459 17.88 15.31 -15.39
N TYR A 460 18.50 14.37 -16.12
CA TYR A 460 19.89 14.51 -16.55
C TYR A 460 20.10 15.69 -17.51
N ALA A 461 19.14 15.96 -18.40
CA ALA A 461 19.18 17.15 -19.27
C ALA A 461 19.07 18.46 -18.48
N LEU A 462 18.22 18.51 -17.43
CA LEU A 462 18.17 19.65 -16.51
C LEU A 462 19.50 19.84 -15.75
N LEU A 463 20.08 18.77 -15.22
CA LEU A 463 21.39 18.80 -14.54
C LEU A 463 22.50 19.34 -15.43
N GLN A 464 22.54 18.92 -16.69
CA GLN A 464 23.48 19.38 -17.71
C GLN A 464 23.27 20.86 -18.06
N THR A 465 22.02 21.27 -18.29
CA THR A 465 21.68 22.65 -18.64
C THR A 465 22.01 23.62 -17.49
N VAL A 466 21.75 23.22 -16.24
CA VAL A 466 22.08 24.00 -15.03
C VAL A 466 23.59 24.06 -14.78
N ALA A 467 24.35 23.03 -15.14
CA ALA A 467 25.81 23.04 -15.03
C ALA A 467 26.46 24.05 -15.99
N GLU A 468 25.89 24.24 -17.18
CA GLU A 468 26.35 25.20 -18.19
C GLU A 468 25.76 26.61 -18.02
N GLY A 469 24.68 26.76 -17.24
CA GLY A 469 24.13 28.04 -16.83
C GLY A 469 23.03 28.63 -17.73
N ASP A 470 22.47 27.86 -18.67
CA ASP A 470 21.30 28.29 -19.46
C ASP A 470 20.01 28.15 -18.64
N MET A 471 19.80 29.10 -17.72
CA MET A 471 18.63 29.11 -16.84
C MET A 471 17.31 29.25 -17.62
N THR A 472 17.31 29.94 -18.76
CA THR A 472 16.13 30.10 -19.62
C THR A 472 15.61 28.77 -20.15
N TYR A 473 16.49 27.92 -20.68
CA TYR A 473 16.11 26.59 -21.14
C TYR A 473 15.83 25.66 -19.94
N ALA A 474 16.56 25.80 -18.84
CA ALA A 474 16.33 25.01 -17.62
C ALA A 474 14.93 25.20 -17.02
N THR A 475 14.34 26.40 -17.08
CA THR A 475 12.95 26.63 -16.61
C THR A 475 11.93 25.82 -17.41
N CYS A 476 12.09 25.73 -18.74
CA CYS A 476 11.23 24.93 -19.62
C CYS A 476 11.24 23.44 -19.22
N ILE A 477 12.43 22.91 -18.89
CA ILE A 477 12.63 21.54 -18.43
C ILE A 477 12.05 21.32 -17.01
N ALA A 478 12.30 22.27 -16.10
CA ALA A 478 11.84 22.21 -14.71
C ALA A 478 10.31 22.29 -14.58
N ARG A 479 9.61 22.98 -15.49
CA ARG A 479 8.13 22.97 -15.54
C ARG A 479 7.59 21.58 -15.82
N TRP A 480 8.08 20.92 -16.87
CA TRP A 480 7.64 19.57 -17.24
C TRP A 480 7.91 18.56 -16.12
N LEU A 481 9.11 18.57 -15.53
CA LEU A 481 9.46 17.72 -14.39
C LEU A 481 8.62 18.01 -13.13
N THR A 482 8.00 19.19 -13.03
CA THR A 482 7.04 19.46 -11.95
C THR A 482 5.66 18.85 -12.25
N GLU A 483 5.20 18.87 -13.50
CA GLU A 483 3.93 18.22 -13.91
C GLU A 483 3.97 16.68 -13.87
N GLN A 484 5.15 16.07 -14.00
CA GLN A 484 5.32 14.61 -13.88
C GLN A 484 5.49 14.11 -12.43
N ARG A 485 5.44 15.01 -11.44
CA ARG A 485 5.61 14.67 -10.03
C ARG A 485 4.34 14.05 -9.45
N GLN A 486 4.53 13.19 -8.46
CA GLN A 486 3.47 12.58 -7.67
C GLN A 486 3.30 13.31 -6.34
N TYR A 487 2.05 13.44 -5.88
CA TYR A 487 1.74 14.11 -4.62
C TYR A 487 2.47 13.46 -3.45
N GLY A 488 3.02 14.32 -2.59
CA GLY A 488 4.04 13.96 -1.61
C GLY A 488 5.45 14.27 -2.11
N GLY A 489 5.62 14.45 -3.41
CA GLY A 489 6.79 15.00 -4.06
C GLY A 489 7.77 13.99 -4.66
N GLY A 490 7.32 12.73 -4.82
CA GLY A 490 8.08 11.64 -5.44
C GLY A 490 7.84 11.54 -6.95
N PHE A 491 8.45 10.55 -7.58
CA PHE A 491 8.21 10.17 -8.97
C PHE A 491 7.89 8.67 -9.06
N ARG A 492 7.98 8.05 -10.24
CA ARG A 492 7.40 6.72 -10.49
C ARG A 492 8.28 5.56 -10.04
N SER A 493 9.58 5.79 -9.98
CA SER A 493 10.61 4.81 -9.67
C SER A 493 11.54 5.36 -8.58
N THR A 494 12.56 4.56 -8.30
CA THR A 494 13.67 4.85 -7.42
C THR A 494 14.63 5.88 -8.04
N GLN A 495 15.07 5.65 -9.29
CA GLN A 495 16.15 6.44 -9.91
C GLN A 495 15.65 7.77 -10.48
N ASP A 496 14.47 7.79 -11.10
CA ASP A 496 13.86 9.03 -11.56
C ASP A 496 13.57 9.98 -10.38
N THR A 497 13.08 9.47 -9.24
CA THR A 497 12.89 10.25 -8.02
C THR A 497 14.21 10.85 -7.53
N VAL A 498 15.27 10.05 -7.38
CA VAL A 498 16.58 10.54 -6.92
C VAL A 498 17.17 11.59 -7.87
N VAL A 499 17.24 11.29 -9.16
CA VAL A 499 17.88 12.19 -10.14
C VAL A 499 17.05 13.44 -10.41
N ALA A 500 15.71 13.33 -10.45
CA ALA A 500 14.83 14.50 -10.58
C ALA A 500 14.92 15.40 -9.35
N LEU A 501 14.94 14.86 -8.12
CA LEU A 501 15.12 15.66 -6.92
C LEU A 501 16.53 16.31 -6.86
N GLU A 502 17.60 15.63 -7.31
CA GLU A 502 18.92 16.26 -7.46
C GLU A 502 18.87 17.43 -8.47
N ALA A 503 18.20 17.23 -9.61
CA ALA A 503 18.08 18.21 -10.68
C ALA A 503 17.26 19.44 -10.25
N LEU A 504 16.09 19.21 -9.66
CA LEU A 504 15.18 20.23 -9.16
C LEU A 504 15.79 21.00 -7.98
N ALA A 505 16.58 20.34 -7.12
CA ALA A 505 17.34 21.00 -6.06
C ALA A 505 18.43 21.92 -6.63
N LYS A 506 19.28 21.43 -7.54
CA LYS A 506 20.33 22.27 -8.16
C LYS A 506 19.76 23.42 -8.98
N TYR A 507 18.68 23.18 -9.72
CA TYR A 507 17.92 24.23 -10.41
C TYR A 507 17.46 25.29 -9.41
N SER A 508 16.77 24.89 -8.34
CA SER A 508 16.19 25.82 -7.34
C SER A 508 17.26 26.62 -6.57
N ILE A 509 18.45 26.06 -6.33
CA ILE A 509 19.59 26.79 -5.72
C ILE A 509 20.13 27.89 -6.66
N LYS A 510 20.03 27.71 -7.98
CA LYS A 510 20.48 28.65 -9.01
C LYS A 510 19.40 29.67 -9.40
N ASP A 511 18.18 29.18 -9.61
CA ASP A 511 16.94 29.95 -9.77
C ASP A 511 16.43 30.44 -8.41
N ASN A 512 17.31 31.13 -7.67
CA ASN A 512 17.09 31.53 -6.29
C ASN A 512 16.20 32.79 -6.20
N ASP A 513 15.15 32.80 -7.02
CA ASP A 513 14.20 33.88 -7.19
C ASP A 513 13.19 33.84 -6.03
N VAL A 514 13.68 34.12 -4.81
CA VAL A 514 12.89 34.26 -3.57
C VAL A 514 12.09 35.58 -3.60
N GLN A 515 11.38 35.83 -4.71
CA GLN A 515 10.51 36.97 -4.91
C GLN A 515 9.42 37.01 -3.84
N ASP A 516 8.73 38.14 -3.77
CA ASP A 516 7.52 38.29 -2.97
C ASP A 516 6.39 37.43 -3.54
N LEU A 517 6.42 36.15 -3.14
CA LEU A 517 5.33 35.21 -3.27
C LEU A 517 4.12 35.74 -2.48
N ASP A 518 3.14 36.19 -3.24
CA ASP A 518 1.88 36.79 -2.82
C ASP A 518 0.84 36.39 -3.88
N LEU A 519 0.32 35.16 -3.74
CA LEU A 519 -0.49 34.49 -4.75
C LEU A 519 -1.86 34.13 -4.16
N ASN A 520 -2.92 34.66 -4.75
CA ASN A 520 -4.30 34.28 -4.47
C ASN A 520 -4.75 33.19 -5.43
N VAL A 521 -5.28 32.11 -4.89
CA VAL A 521 -5.90 31.02 -5.64
C VAL A 521 -7.37 30.94 -5.22
N GLU A 522 -8.28 31.22 -6.14
CA GLU A 522 -9.73 31.08 -5.95
C GLU A 522 -10.24 29.84 -6.69
N MET A 523 -10.75 28.87 -5.94
CA MET A 523 -11.43 27.69 -6.44
C MET A 523 -12.94 27.95 -6.44
N CYS A 524 -13.56 27.90 -7.61
CA CYS A 524 -15.00 28.03 -7.81
C CYS A 524 -15.62 26.66 -8.10
N TYR A 525 -16.59 26.26 -7.27
CA TYR A 525 -17.34 25.02 -7.42
C TYR A 525 -18.68 25.26 -8.14
N GLN A 526 -19.19 24.28 -8.88
CA GLN A 526 -20.48 24.39 -9.59
C GLN A 526 -21.69 24.74 -8.71
N ASN A 527 -21.65 24.45 -7.40
CA ASN A 527 -22.70 24.82 -6.45
C ASN A 527 -22.67 26.30 -6.03
N GLY A 528 -21.76 27.11 -6.59
CA GLY A 528 -21.58 28.53 -6.27
C GLY A 528 -20.70 28.81 -5.05
N ASN A 529 -20.21 27.78 -4.35
CA ASN A 529 -19.22 27.96 -3.29
C ASN A 529 -17.90 28.44 -3.90
N LYS A 530 -17.22 29.33 -3.16
CA LYS A 530 -15.88 29.82 -3.49
C LYS A 530 -14.94 29.60 -2.32
N GLN A 531 -13.82 28.95 -2.57
CA GLN A 531 -12.75 28.77 -1.60
C GLN A 531 -11.53 29.57 -2.06
N ARG A 532 -11.04 30.45 -1.19
CA ARG A 532 -9.88 31.30 -1.47
C ARG A 532 -8.72 30.93 -0.57
N VAL A 533 -7.58 30.69 -1.20
CA VAL A 533 -6.30 30.39 -0.56
C VAL A 533 -5.34 31.54 -0.86
N HIS A 534 -4.76 32.12 0.18
CA HIS A 534 -3.77 33.18 0.09
C HIS A 534 -2.39 32.60 0.44
N LEU A 535 -1.53 32.45 -0.56
CA LEU A 535 -0.18 31.93 -0.43
C LEU A 535 0.81 33.08 -0.27
N THR A 536 1.51 33.05 0.85
CA THR A 536 2.56 34.00 1.24
C THR A 536 3.86 33.25 1.51
N LYS A 537 4.98 33.96 1.66
CA LYS A 537 6.26 33.37 2.06
C LYS A 537 6.22 32.50 3.34
N ARG A 538 5.23 32.65 4.23
CA ARG A 538 5.17 31.91 5.52
C ARG A 538 4.38 30.60 5.47
N ASN A 539 3.40 30.48 4.58
CA ASN A 539 2.53 29.30 4.46
C ASN A 539 2.70 28.53 3.15
N ALA A 540 3.56 29.01 2.23
CA ALA A 540 3.86 28.38 0.95
C ALA A 540 4.17 26.88 1.00
N LEU A 541 4.89 26.45 2.06
CA LEU A 541 5.30 25.06 2.25
C LEU A 541 4.36 24.28 3.18
N THR A 542 3.74 24.95 4.15
CA THR A 542 3.03 24.33 5.29
C THR A 542 1.51 24.28 5.15
N LEU A 543 0.95 24.80 4.05
CA LEU A 543 -0.50 24.73 3.81
C LEU A 543 -0.97 23.26 3.72
N SER A 544 -2.03 22.91 4.45
CA SER A 544 -2.67 21.59 4.39
C SER A 544 -3.54 21.45 3.15
N ALA A 545 -3.67 20.23 2.65
CA ALA A 545 -4.62 19.91 1.58
C ALA A 545 -6.08 20.03 2.07
N PHE A 546 -7.00 20.32 1.14
CA PHE A 546 -8.42 20.50 1.40
C PHE A 546 -9.22 19.35 0.77
N GLN A 547 -10.18 18.78 1.49
CA GLN A 547 -11.08 17.74 0.96
C GLN A 547 -12.12 18.37 0.01
N VAL A 548 -12.44 17.68 -1.08
CA VAL A 548 -13.27 18.18 -2.19
C VAL A 548 -14.22 17.09 -2.70
N ASN A 549 -15.44 17.50 -3.08
CA ASN A 549 -16.47 16.60 -3.60
C ASN A 549 -16.21 16.18 -5.06
N GLN A 550 -16.32 14.88 -5.33
CA GLN A 550 -16.12 14.29 -6.67
C GLN A 550 -17.26 14.57 -7.64
N GLY A 551 -17.01 14.39 -8.93
CA GLY A 551 -17.99 14.59 -10.00
C GLY A 551 -18.39 16.05 -10.22
N SER A 552 -17.66 17.01 -9.65
CA SER A 552 -17.87 18.44 -9.86
C SER A 552 -16.73 19.06 -10.67
N GLN A 553 -17.09 19.91 -11.63
CA GLN A 553 -16.12 20.74 -12.34
C GLN A 553 -15.67 21.89 -11.42
N ILE A 554 -14.38 22.16 -11.38
CA ILE A 554 -13.78 23.20 -10.55
C ILE A 554 -13.02 24.15 -11.46
N THR A 555 -13.35 25.44 -11.40
CA THR A 555 -12.58 26.49 -12.06
C THR A 555 -11.63 27.10 -11.05
N ILE A 556 -10.33 27.07 -11.35
CA ILE A 556 -9.27 27.61 -10.49
C ILE A 556 -8.71 28.86 -11.14
N ASN A 557 -8.95 30.00 -10.49
CA ASN A 557 -8.46 31.31 -10.89
C ASN A 557 -7.26 31.70 -10.03
N THR A 558 -6.25 32.30 -10.65
CA THR A 558 -4.96 32.57 -10.02
C THR A 558 -4.55 34.01 -10.28
N GLU A 559 -4.27 34.76 -9.22
CA GLU A 559 -3.95 36.20 -9.27
C GLU A 559 -2.81 36.53 -8.30
N GLY A 560 -1.80 37.28 -8.74
CA GLY A 560 -0.80 37.85 -7.83
C GLY A 560 0.63 37.77 -8.37
N LYS A 561 1.58 37.53 -7.47
CA LYS A 561 3.00 37.44 -7.79
C LYS A 561 3.60 36.14 -7.27
N GLY A 562 4.37 35.49 -8.14
CA GLY A 562 5.03 34.21 -7.86
C GLY A 562 4.24 33.03 -8.39
N ASN A 563 4.88 31.87 -8.30
CA ASN A 563 4.45 30.63 -8.92
C ASN A 563 4.09 29.60 -7.84
N GLY A 564 3.27 28.61 -8.19
CA GLY A 564 2.82 27.54 -7.29
C GLY A 564 2.73 26.19 -7.98
N THR A 565 2.50 25.16 -7.18
CA THR A 565 2.03 23.83 -7.61
C THR A 565 0.65 23.58 -7.03
N LEU A 566 -0.18 22.91 -7.81
CA LEU A 566 -1.51 22.46 -7.43
C LEU A 566 -1.57 20.96 -7.68
N SER A 567 -1.84 20.21 -6.62
CA SER A 567 -1.77 18.75 -6.64
C SER A 567 -3.14 18.20 -6.26
N VAL A 568 -3.77 17.49 -7.19
CA VAL A 568 -5.07 16.83 -7.00
C VAL A 568 -4.82 15.36 -6.73
N VAL A 569 -5.36 14.86 -5.63
CA VAL A 569 -5.18 13.48 -5.16
C VAL A 569 -6.55 12.88 -4.94
N GLN A 570 -6.89 11.84 -5.70
CA GLN A 570 -8.11 11.07 -5.52
C GLN A 570 -7.74 9.67 -5.02
N THR A 571 -8.17 9.34 -3.82
CA THR A 571 -7.97 8.02 -3.21
C THR A 571 -9.30 7.29 -3.15
N TYR A 572 -9.32 6.04 -3.62
CA TYR A 572 -10.51 5.20 -3.60
C TYR A 572 -10.12 3.74 -3.42
N ARG A 573 -11.10 2.88 -3.15
CA ARG A 573 -10.88 1.44 -3.03
C ARG A 573 -11.49 0.73 -4.23
N THR A 574 -10.77 -0.24 -4.80
CA THR A 574 -11.25 -1.10 -5.88
C THR A 574 -11.14 -2.58 -5.53
N LEU A 575 -12.08 -3.38 -6.04
CA LEU A 575 -12.02 -4.85 -6.04
C LEU A 575 -11.44 -5.42 -7.35
N GLU A 576 -11.54 -4.67 -8.45
CA GLU A 576 -11.00 -5.08 -9.74
C GLU A 576 -10.02 -4.01 -10.25
N ARG A 577 -8.75 -4.40 -10.32
CA ARG A 577 -7.69 -3.60 -10.91
C ARG A 577 -7.37 -4.18 -12.28
N MET A 578 -7.76 -3.47 -13.34
CA MET A 578 -7.36 -3.82 -14.71
C MET A 578 -5.90 -3.45 -14.94
N ASP A 579 -4.99 -4.22 -14.34
CA ASP A 579 -3.56 -4.06 -14.55
C ASP A 579 -3.19 -4.55 -15.97
N LEU A 580 -2.76 -3.62 -16.82
CA LEU A 580 -2.37 -3.87 -18.22
C LEU A 580 -1.32 -4.99 -18.39
N PHE A 581 -0.54 -5.28 -17.34
CA PHE A 581 0.56 -6.24 -17.37
C PHE A 581 0.22 -7.64 -16.85
N CYS A 582 -1.03 -7.91 -16.43
CA CYS A 582 -1.47 -9.27 -16.05
C CYS A 582 -1.48 -10.28 -17.22
N GLY A 583 -1.30 -9.85 -18.47
CA GLY A 583 -1.02 -10.76 -19.59
C GLY A 583 0.44 -11.27 -19.62
N PHE A 584 1.37 -10.56 -19.00
CA PHE A 584 2.81 -10.84 -19.05
C PHE A 584 3.33 -11.59 -17.82
N TYR A 585 2.79 -11.29 -16.63
CA TYR A 585 3.15 -11.99 -15.39
C TYR A 585 2.19 -13.14 -15.08
N SER A 586 2.74 -14.30 -14.75
CA SER A 586 2.01 -15.43 -14.17
C SER A 586 2.23 -15.42 -12.65
N LEU A 587 1.17 -15.11 -11.89
CA LEU A 587 1.17 -15.17 -10.43
C LEU A 587 0.03 -16.06 -9.95
N ASN A 588 0.35 -17.07 -9.15
CA ASN A 588 -0.63 -17.94 -8.50
C ASN A 588 -0.27 -18.12 -7.03
N VAL A 589 -1.25 -17.92 -6.15
CA VAL A 589 -1.09 -18.10 -4.70
C VAL A 589 -2.17 -19.06 -4.21
N SER A 590 -1.74 -20.24 -3.77
CA SER A 590 -2.60 -21.20 -3.06
C SER A 590 -2.26 -21.23 -1.57
N VAL A 591 -3.27 -21.57 -0.77
CA VAL A 591 -3.14 -21.79 0.67
C VAL A 591 -3.73 -23.15 0.96
N GLU A 592 -2.99 -24.01 1.66
CA GLU A 592 -3.39 -25.39 1.95
C GLU A 592 -3.35 -25.68 3.46
N GLY A 593 -4.34 -26.44 3.95
CA GLY A 593 -4.45 -26.88 5.34
C GLY A 593 -5.85 -26.78 5.95
N GLU A 594 -6.07 -27.47 7.06
CA GLU A 594 -7.35 -27.47 7.79
C GLU A 594 -7.46 -26.30 8.77
N VAL A 595 -8.33 -25.33 8.47
CA VAL A 595 -8.75 -24.32 9.44
C VAL A 595 -9.75 -24.96 10.43
N LYS A 596 -9.33 -25.21 11.68
CA LYS A 596 -10.25 -25.70 12.74
C LYS A 596 -11.28 -24.62 13.10
N TYR A 597 -12.50 -24.74 12.58
CA TYR A 597 -13.66 -24.01 13.10
C TYR A 597 -14.29 -24.80 14.27
N ARG A 598 -14.30 -24.22 15.47
CA ARG A 598 -14.83 -24.91 16.68
C ARG A 598 -16.35 -24.84 16.71
N LYS A 599 -17.02 -25.99 16.59
CA LYS A 599 -18.49 -26.12 16.79
C LYS A 599 -18.87 -25.67 18.21
N LYS A 600 -20.03 -25.00 18.36
CA LYS A 600 -20.71 -24.91 19.66
C LYS A 600 -21.20 -26.31 20.04
N ALA A 601 -21.12 -26.62 21.33
CA ALA A 601 -21.74 -27.81 21.89
C ALA A 601 -23.15 -27.46 22.37
N ASP A 602 -24.16 -28.00 21.69
CA ASP A 602 -25.42 -28.39 22.33
C ASP A 602 -26.10 -29.44 21.44
N ASP A 603 -26.06 -30.69 21.89
CA ASP A 603 -27.00 -31.77 21.58
C ASP A 603 -26.78 -32.86 22.63
N GLY A 604 -27.87 -33.39 23.19
CA GLY A 604 -27.87 -34.27 24.36
C GLY A 604 -27.31 -35.68 24.12
N PRO A 605 -27.17 -36.49 25.19
CA PRO A 605 -26.30 -37.68 25.17
C PRO A 605 -26.95 -38.93 24.57
N GLU A 606 -26.19 -39.65 23.75
CA GLU A 606 -26.38 -41.10 23.53
C GLU A 606 -25.34 -41.87 24.37
N LEU A 607 -25.83 -42.49 25.45
CA LEU A 607 -25.29 -43.72 26.05
C LEU A 607 -25.79 -44.91 25.20
N ASP A 608 -25.16 -46.08 25.06
CA ASP A 608 -23.93 -46.71 25.58
C ASP A 608 -23.28 -47.49 24.38
N ASP A 609 -22.06 -48.06 24.41
CA ASP A 609 -21.81 -49.42 24.95
C ASP A 609 -20.32 -49.81 25.12
N TYR A 610 -20.11 -50.69 26.11
CA TYR A 610 -18.88 -51.40 26.53
C TYR A 610 -18.82 -52.80 25.84
N TYR A 611 -17.70 -53.55 25.67
CA TYR A 611 -16.29 -53.57 26.12
C TYR A 611 -15.40 -54.10 24.97
N ASN A 612 -14.06 -53.90 24.98
CA ASN A 612 -13.10 -55.00 25.27
C ASN A 612 -11.61 -54.57 25.46
N TYR A 613 -10.87 -55.39 26.20
CA TYR A 613 -9.41 -55.32 26.42
C TYR A 613 -8.65 -56.30 25.50
N GLU A 614 -7.39 -55.99 25.22
CA GLU A 614 -6.20 -56.87 25.04
C GLU A 614 -5.15 -56.14 24.14
N SER A 615 -3.85 -56.40 24.20
CA SER A 615 -2.82 -56.47 25.25
C SER A 615 -1.47 -56.57 24.50
N ASP A 616 -0.40 -56.03 25.08
CA ASP A 616 1.02 -56.32 24.82
C ASP A 616 1.71 -55.96 23.49
N GLY A 617 2.93 -55.40 23.63
CA GLY A 617 3.82 -54.95 22.55
C GLY A 617 5.03 -54.18 23.13
N ASP A 618 5.91 -54.89 23.83
CA ASP A 618 7.03 -54.34 24.63
C ASP A 618 8.19 -53.74 23.79
N GLY A 619 9.01 -52.85 24.38
CA GLY A 619 10.12 -52.19 23.70
C GLY A 619 10.80 -51.04 24.44
N ASN A 620 11.36 -51.30 25.63
CA ASN A 620 12.09 -50.30 26.43
C ASN A 620 13.62 -50.35 26.22
N PRO A 621 14.36 -49.24 26.43
CA PRO A 621 15.66 -49.36 27.09
C PRO A 621 15.93 -48.28 28.17
N SER A 622 16.02 -48.76 29.43
CA SER A 622 16.87 -48.28 30.54
C SER A 622 17.00 -46.77 30.84
N ASP A 623 16.32 -46.33 31.91
CA ASP A 623 16.67 -45.12 32.68
C ASP A 623 17.76 -45.41 33.73
N GLU A 624 18.73 -44.49 33.89
CA GLU A 624 19.62 -44.42 35.07
C GLU A 624 18.93 -43.74 36.27
N PRO A 625 19.27 -44.07 37.52
CA PRO A 625 18.60 -43.51 38.70
C PRO A 625 19.05 -42.06 39.01
N MET A 626 18.31 -41.09 38.49
CA MET A 626 18.43 -39.66 38.86
C MET A 626 18.30 -39.40 40.37
N SER A 627 18.95 -38.34 40.85
CA SER A 627 19.00 -37.98 42.26
C SER A 627 17.67 -37.45 42.81
N ARG A 628 17.55 -37.46 44.14
CA ARG A 628 16.34 -37.04 44.87
C ARG A 628 16.03 -35.53 44.73
N MET A 629 16.99 -34.72 44.30
CA MET A 629 16.78 -33.29 43.99
C MET A 629 16.24 -33.09 42.57
N GLU A 630 16.78 -33.81 41.58
CA GLU A 630 16.28 -33.78 40.20
C GLU A 630 14.83 -34.28 40.11
N TRP A 631 14.48 -35.31 40.90
CA TRP A 631 13.10 -35.78 41.07
C TRP A 631 12.14 -34.73 41.64
N PHE A 632 12.63 -33.80 42.45
CA PHE A 632 11.81 -32.72 43.02
C PHE A 632 11.61 -31.60 42.00
N ASP A 633 12.64 -31.26 41.23
CA ASP A 633 12.60 -30.23 40.19
C ASP A 633 11.78 -30.67 38.96
N LEU A 634 11.83 -31.97 38.60
CA LEU A 634 10.96 -32.56 37.58
C LEU A 634 9.47 -32.49 37.97
N ARG A 635 9.11 -32.66 39.25
CA ARG A 635 7.71 -32.52 39.70
C ARG A 635 7.24 -31.07 39.75
N THR A 636 8.09 -30.12 40.14
CA THR A 636 7.73 -28.68 40.14
C THR A 636 7.66 -28.10 38.73
N ARG A 637 8.32 -28.72 37.73
CA ARG A 637 8.12 -28.43 36.29
C ARG A 637 6.89 -29.13 35.70
N ARG A 638 6.69 -30.44 35.94
CA ARG A 638 5.53 -31.20 35.41
C ARG A 638 4.17 -30.69 35.90
N LYS A 639 4.09 -30.02 37.05
CA LYS A 639 2.86 -29.33 37.52
C LYS A 639 2.60 -27.95 36.90
N ARG A 640 3.49 -27.42 36.04
CA ARG A 640 3.34 -26.10 35.40
C ARG A 640 3.05 -26.15 33.90
N HIS A 641 3.01 -27.34 33.32
CA HIS A 641 2.52 -27.51 31.96
C HIS A 641 1.08 -28.00 32.02
N THR A 642 0.20 -27.31 31.29
CA THR A 642 -1.06 -27.85 30.77
C THR A 642 -0.83 -29.28 30.25
N PRO A 643 -1.81 -30.20 30.29
CA PRO A 643 -1.76 -31.39 29.45
C PRO A 643 -1.56 -30.92 28.00
N GLN A 644 -0.32 -31.03 27.53
CA GLN A 644 0.01 -30.86 26.14
C GLN A 644 -0.40 -32.17 25.49
N GLU A 645 -1.69 -32.26 25.14
CA GLU A 645 -2.00 -32.95 23.90
C GLU A 645 -1.02 -32.42 22.86
N GLU A 646 -0.41 -33.32 22.08
CA GLU A 646 0.27 -32.93 20.85
C GLU A 646 -0.81 -32.48 19.85
N GLU A 647 -1.44 -31.33 20.11
CA GLU A 647 -2.05 -30.51 19.09
C GLU A 647 -0.92 -30.19 18.12
N ARG A 648 -0.80 -31.02 17.07
CA ARG A 648 -0.09 -30.67 15.84
C ARG A 648 -0.50 -29.24 15.51
N GLU A 649 0.41 -28.27 15.67
CA GLU A 649 0.13 -26.89 15.34
C GLU A 649 -0.21 -26.86 13.85
N LYS A 650 -1.51 -26.79 13.53
CA LYS A 650 -2.02 -26.84 12.15
C LYS A 650 -1.69 -25.52 11.47
N SER A 651 -0.45 -25.39 11.03
CA SER A 651 0.01 -24.29 10.20
C SER A 651 -0.62 -24.40 8.81
N LEU A 652 -1.11 -23.29 8.29
CA LEU A 652 -1.47 -23.19 6.88
C LEU A 652 -0.19 -23.09 6.07
N VAL A 653 -0.09 -23.82 4.96
CA VAL A 653 1.02 -23.70 4.01
C VAL A 653 0.59 -22.72 2.93
N TYR A 654 1.39 -21.67 2.74
CA TYR A 654 1.31 -20.79 1.59
C TYR A 654 2.22 -21.32 0.50
N THR A 655 1.71 -21.43 -0.72
CA THR A 655 2.49 -21.75 -1.92
C THR A 655 2.31 -20.62 -2.92
N VAL A 656 3.40 -19.94 -3.26
CA VAL A 656 3.42 -18.76 -4.11
C VAL A 656 4.27 -19.05 -5.34
N CYS A 657 3.62 -19.19 -6.48
CA CYS A 657 4.27 -19.45 -7.77
C CYS A 657 4.28 -18.19 -8.62
N VAL A 658 5.46 -17.80 -9.10
CA VAL A 658 5.68 -16.61 -9.94
C VAL A 658 6.50 -16.97 -11.18
N GLY A 659 6.11 -16.42 -12.33
CA GLY A 659 6.79 -16.61 -13.61
C GLY A 659 6.31 -15.61 -14.66
N LEU A 660 6.77 -15.77 -15.90
CA LEU A 660 6.34 -14.96 -17.05
C LEU A 660 5.58 -15.80 -18.07
N THR A 661 4.65 -15.16 -18.78
CA THR A 661 3.91 -15.77 -19.89
C THR A 661 4.78 -15.91 -21.14
N SER A 662 5.78 -15.05 -21.31
CA SER A 662 6.78 -15.13 -22.38
C SER A 662 8.05 -14.33 -22.03
N GLY A 663 9.21 -14.88 -22.37
CA GLY A 663 10.54 -14.32 -22.08
C GLY A 663 11.00 -14.49 -20.63
N ASN A 664 12.23 -14.03 -20.37
CA ASN A 664 12.80 -13.94 -19.02
C ASN A 664 12.63 -12.53 -18.47
N SER A 665 12.56 -12.39 -17.14
CA SER A 665 12.46 -11.07 -16.53
C SER A 665 13.73 -10.26 -16.70
N THR A 666 13.55 -8.97 -16.91
CA THR A 666 14.65 -8.03 -17.09
C THR A 666 14.92 -7.25 -15.81
N GLY A 667 14.46 -7.75 -14.66
CA GLY A 667 15.06 -7.38 -13.40
C GLY A 667 14.42 -7.99 -12.17
N MET A 668 14.75 -7.40 -11.02
CA MET A 668 14.25 -7.82 -9.71
C MET A 668 12.73 -7.74 -9.65
N VAL A 669 12.10 -8.86 -9.30
CA VAL A 669 10.65 -8.93 -9.11
C VAL A 669 10.34 -9.06 -7.63
N ILE A 670 9.41 -8.24 -7.17
CA ILE A 670 8.84 -8.33 -5.82
C ILE A 670 7.45 -8.94 -5.92
N VAL A 671 7.18 -9.89 -5.01
CA VAL A 671 5.83 -10.37 -4.74
C VAL A 671 5.42 -9.88 -3.36
N ASP A 672 4.51 -8.92 -3.32
CA ASP A 672 3.84 -8.42 -2.11
C ASP A 672 2.60 -9.28 -1.83
N ILE A 673 2.69 -10.10 -0.79
CA ILE A 673 1.62 -10.99 -0.35
C ILE A 673 0.96 -10.33 0.87
N SER A 674 -0.24 -9.79 0.69
CA SER A 674 -1.09 -9.40 1.82
C SER A 674 -1.66 -10.66 2.46
N LEU A 675 -1.24 -11.00 3.68
CA LEU A 675 -1.69 -12.21 4.35
C LEU A 675 -3.18 -12.15 4.74
N LEU A 676 -3.81 -13.31 4.86
CA LEU A 676 -5.16 -13.42 5.42
C LEU A 676 -5.18 -12.94 6.88
N SER A 677 -6.22 -12.18 7.25
CA SER A 677 -6.41 -11.61 8.58
C SER A 677 -6.18 -12.64 9.69
N GLY A 678 -5.41 -12.26 10.72
CA GLY A 678 -5.15 -13.11 11.90
C GLY A 678 -4.04 -14.16 11.74
N LEU A 679 -3.34 -14.23 10.60
CA LEU A 679 -2.17 -15.09 10.39
C LEU A 679 -0.83 -14.34 10.58
N LYS A 680 0.25 -15.09 10.82
CA LYS A 680 1.64 -14.59 10.84
C LYS A 680 2.57 -15.64 10.20
N PRO A 681 3.53 -15.24 9.34
CA PRO A 681 4.41 -16.19 8.66
C PRO A 681 5.42 -16.80 9.64
N ASN A 682 5.89 -18.01 9.35
CA ASN A 682 7.01 -18.63 10.04
C ASN A 682 8.32 -18.07 9.48
N MET A 683 9.13 -17.46 10.36
CA MET A 683 10.41 -16.86 9.98
C MET A 683 11.47 -17.90 9.60
N GLN A 684 11.39 -19.11 10.18
CA GLN A 684 12.34 -20.20 9.89
C GLN A 684 12.22 -20.66 8.43
N ASP A 685 11.02 -20.98 7.97
CA ASP A 685 10.75 -21.39 6.59
C ASP A 685 11.20 -20.32 5.57
N LEU A 686 10.94 -19.03 5.85
CA LEU A 686 11.38 -17.94 4.98
C LEU A 686 12.92 -17.80 4.94
N GLU A 687 13.60 -18.02 6.07
CA GLU A 687 15.06 -18.02 6.15
C GLU A 687 15.71 -19.22 5.46
N GLU A 688 15.07 -20.40 5.52
CA GLU A 688 15.45 -21.59 4.75
C GLU A 688 15.36 -21.35 3.24
N ASN A 689 14.31 -20.68 2.74
CA ASN A 689 14.16 -20.33 1.33
C ASN A 689 15.23 -19.33 0.80
N VAL A 690 15.90 -18.58 1.69
CA VAL A 690 17.01 -17.65 1.34
C VAL A 690 18.38 -18.33 1.47
N LYS A 691 18.58 -19.16 2.50
CA LYS A 691 19.89 -19.74 2.86
C LYS A 691 20.08 -21.20 2.43
N GLY A 692 19.05 -21.85 1.93
CA GLY A 692 19.06 -23.25 1.51
C GLY A 692 19.95 -23.52 0.30
N THR A 693 20.21 -24.81 0.04
CA THR A 693 20.93 -25.28 -1.14
C THR A 693 20.19 -25.01 -2.45
N GLU A 694 18.87 -24.98 -2.41
CA GLU A 694 17.99 -24.56 -3.50
C GLU A 694 17.46 -23.16 -3.18
N LYS A 695 18.18 -22.14 -3.65
CA LYS A 695 17.87 -20.74 -3.37
C LYS A 695 16.81 -20.24 -4.36
N TYR A 696 15.58 -20.07 -3.89
CA TYR A 696 14.47 -19.52 -4.68
C TYR A 696 14.30 -18.01 -4.53
N ILE A 697 14.71 -17.43 -3.40
CA ILE A 697 14.61 -16.00 -3.10
C ILE A 697 15.94 -15.44 -2.61
N ASP A 698 16.19 -14.17 -2.90
CA ASP A 698 17.41 -13.47 -2.48
C ASP A 698 17.29 -12.89 -1.08
N HIS A 699 16.08 -12.49 -0.71
CA HIS A 699 15.75 -11.85 0.56
C HIS A 699 14.25 -11.99 0.84
N TYR A 700 13.83 -11.67 2.06
CA TYR A 700 12.42 -11.46 2.40
C TYR A 700 12.31 -10.31 3.41
N ASP A 701 11.26 -9.50 3.29
CA ASP A 701 10.88 -8.52 4.32
C ASP A 701 9.47 -8.83 4.83
N ILE A 702 9.23 -8.54 6.12
CA ILE A 702 7.93 -8.75 6.77
C ILE A 702 7.43 -7.39 7.26
N ALA A 703 6.26 -6.98 6.76
CA ALA A 703 5.52 -5.84 7.26
C ALA A 703 4.25 -6.31 7.99
N PRO A 704 3.54 -5.43 8.72
CA PRO A 704 2.31 -5.82 9.41
C PRO A 704 1.26 -6.39 8.44
N ASN A 705 0.97 -7.68 8.59
CA ASN A 705 0.06 -8.44 7.72
C ASN A 705 0.50 -8.55 6.23
N LYS A 706 1.80 -8.34 5.93
CA LYS A 706 2.37 -8.46 4.58
C LYS A 706 3.70 -9.21 4.59
N VAL A 707 3.97 -9.95 3.50
CA VAL A 707 5.27 -10.58 3.23
C VAL A 707 5.73 -10.13 1.85
N PHE A 708 6.95 -9.60 1.78
CA PHE A 708 7.60 -9.25 0.53
C PHE A 708 8.64 -10.33 0.21
N LEU A 709 8.46 -11.02 -0.91
CA LEU A 709 9.43 -11.96 -1.46
C LEU A 709 10.21 -11.31 -2.59
N TYR A 710 11.53 -11.46 -2.57
CA TYR A 710 12.45 -10.81 -3.50
C TYR A 710 13.11 -11.86 -4.40
N PHE A 711 12.85 -11.77 -5.71
CA PHE A 711 13.38 -12.66 -6.74
C PHE A 711 14.39 -11.93 -7.63
N ALA A 712 15.59 -12.52 -7.81
CA ALA A 712 16.62 -12.04 -8.73
C ALA A 712 16.14 -11.91 -10.18
N GLU A 713 15.59 -13.02 -10.70
CA GLU A 713 15.14 -13.19 -12.08
C GLU A 713 14.06 -14.29 -12.07
N ILE A 714 12.91 -14.00 -12.66
CA ILE A 714 11.84 -14.98 -12.93
C ILE A 714 11.86 -15.38 -14.41
N THR A 715 11.49 -16.63 -14.65
CA THR A 715 11.56 -17.31 -15.95
C THR A 715 10.16 -17.65 -16.47
N GLU A 716 10.07 -18.17 -17.71
CA GLU A 716 8.84 -18.82 -18.21
C GLU A 716 8.46 -20.04 -17.34
N GLU A 717 9.45 -20.77 -16.83
CA GLU A 717 9.22 -21.79 -15.81
C GLU A 717 8.88 -21.12 -14.47
N PRO A 718 7.71 -21.41 -13.86
CA PRO A 718 7.27 -20.74 -12.64
C PRO A 718 8.05 -21.22 -11.41
N GLN A 719 8.63 -20.28 -10.68
CA GLN A 719 9.33 -20.52 -9.43
C GLN A 719 8.32 -20.49 -8.28
N CYS A 720 8.24 -21.56 -7.50
CA CYS A 720 7.27 -21.69 -6.40
C CYS A 720 7.98 -21.68 -5.03
N VAL A 721 7.61 -20.72 -4.18
CA VAL A 721 8.09 -20.59 -2.79
C VAL A 721 7.00 -21.06 -1.83
N ALA A 722 7.36 -21.91 -0.89
CA ALA A 722 6.44 -22.40 0.14
C ALA A 722 6.88 -21.98 1.55
N PHE A 723 5.94 -21.49 2.36
CA PHE A 723 6.17 -21.15 3.76
C PHE A 723 4.93 -21.38 4.63
N ARG A 724 5.11 -21.78 5.89
CA ARG A 724 4.01 -21.95 6.85
C ARG A 724 3.60 -20.61 7.47
N ALA A 725 2.30 -20.45 7.70
CA ALA A 725 1.73 -19.38 8.50
C ALA A 725 1.03 -19.94 9.75
N LYS A 726 1.33 -19.36 10.91
CA LYS A 726 0.70 -19.67 12.20
C LYS A 726 -0.52 -18.76 12.42
N GLN A 727 -1.62 -19.34 12.86
CA GLN A 727 -2.84 -18.59 13.20
C GLN A 727 -2.70 -17.97 14.59
N ILE A 728 -2.72 -16.63 14.67
CA ILE A 728 -2.69 -15.87 15.94
C ILE A 728 -4.09 -15.72 16.50
N SER A 729 -5.06 -15.43 15.64
CA SER A 729 -6.48 -15.28 16.00
C SER A 729 -7.34 -16.16 15.09
N PRO A 730 -8.25 -16.98 15.64
CA PRO A 730 -9.23 -17.68 14.83
C PRO A 730 -10.16 -16.67 14.12
N MET A 731 -10.40 -16.90 12.83
CA MET A 731 -11.31 -16.11 11.99
C MET A 731 -12.45 -17.00 11.49
N GLY A 732 -13.64 -16.43 11.31
CA GLY A 732 -14.79 -17.09 10.69
C GLY A 732 -14.88 -16.76 9.20
N LEU A 733 -15.32 -15.54 8.89
CA LEU A 733 -15.40 -15.01 7.54
C LEU A 733 -14.11 -14.23 7.25
N VAL A 734 -13.25 -14.77 6.39
CA VAL A 734 -12.04 -14.12 5.89
C VAL A 734 -12.29 -13.73 4.44
N GLN A 735 -12.11 -12.46 4.11
CA GLN A 735 -12.24 -11.95 2.74
C GLN A 735 -10.99 -12.30 1.91
N PRO A 736 -11.09 -12.31 0.57
CA PRO A 736 -9.92 -12.46 -0.29
C PRO A 736 -8.84 -11.43 0.03
N ALA A 737 -7.58 -11.83 -0.12
CA ALA A 737 -6.43 -10.94 -0.01
C ALA A 737 -5.72 -10.82 -1.36
N ALA A 738 -5.01 -9.71 -1.54
CA ALA A 738 -4.25 -9.45 -2.76
C ALA A 738 -2.83 -10.00 -2.63
N ALA A 739 -2.35 -10.63 -3.69
CA ALA A 739 -0.94 -10.79 -3.98
C ALA A 739 -0.62 -9.92 -5.22
N VAL A 740 0.39 -9.07 -5.13
CA VAL A 740 0.82 -8.19 -6.21
C VAL A 740 2.23 -8.60 -6.61
N VAL A 741 2.41 -8.99 -7.87
CA VAL A 741 3.74 -9.11 -8.48
C VAL A 741 4.06 -7.81 -9.20
N PHE A 742 5.24 -7.26 -8.99
CA PHE A 742 5.70 -6.06 -9.70
C PHE A 742 7.20 -6.02 -9.92
N ASP A 743 7.60 -5.39 -11.02
CA ASP A 743 8.98 -4.94 -11.28
C ASP A 743 9.36 -3.88 -10.24
N TYR A 744 10.40 -4.14 -9.44
CA TYR A 744 10.84 -3.23 -8.38
C TYR A 744 11.29 -1.86 -8.93
N TYR A 745 11.80 -1.81 -10.16
CA TYR A 745 12.33 -0.62 -10.80
C TYR A 745 11.29 0.12 -11.64
N ASN A 746 10.21 -0.56 -12.06
CA ASN A 746 9.08 0.06 -12.77
C ASN A 746 7.74 -0.42 -12.17
N PRO A 747 7.31 0.08 -10.99
CA PRO A 747 6.12 -0.41 -10.27
C PRO A 747 4.77 -0.31 -11.00
N GLU A 748 4.74 0.32 -12.18
CA GLU A 748 3.59 0.27 -13.11
C GLU A 748 3.46 -1.08 -13.82
N ARG A 749 4.58 -1.78 -14.06
CA ARG A 749 4.63 -3.18 -14.52
C ARG A 749 4.30 -4.09 -13.36
N ARG A 750 3.00 -4.18 -13.06
CA ARG A 750 2.46 -5.02 -11.99
C ARG A 750 1.29 -5.88 -12.47
N CYS A 751 1.05 -6.95 -11.74
CA CYS A 751 -0.20 -7.70 -11.82
C CYS A 751 -0.71 -8.01 -10.41
N THR A 752 -1.99 -7.71 -10.18
CA THR A 752 -2.68 -7.95 -8.91
C THR A 752 -3.60 -9.16 -9.03
N VAL A 753 -3.39 -10.17 -8.20
CA VAL A 753 -4.21 -11.40 -8.14
C VAL A 753 -4.82 -11.53 -6.75
N PHE A 754 -6.13 -11.76 -6.68
CA PHE A 754 -6.82 -12.02 -5.43
C PHE A 754 -6.89 -13.53 -5.14
N TYR A 755 -6.52 -13.93 -3.93
CA TYR A 755 -6.58 -15.31 -3.45
C TYR A 755 -7.40 -15.40 -2.15
N SER A 756 -7.88 -16.60 -1.81
CA SER A 756 -8.78 -16.82 -0.67
C SER A 756 -8.48 -18.12 0.08
N SER A 757 -9.11 -18.31 1.25
CA SER A 757 -8.96 -19.52 2.09
C SER A 757 -9.47 -20.78 1.37
N PRO A 758 -8.75 -21.93 1.46
CA PRO A 758 -9.11 -23.18 0.77
C PRO A 758 -10.44 -23.78 1.22
N GLN A 759 -10.88 -23.46 2.43
CA GLN A 759 -12.20 -23.83 2.93
C GLN A 759 -12.99 -22.56 3.26
N LYS A 760 -14.19 -22.45 2.66
CA LYS A 760 -15.24 -21.56 3.17
C LYS A 760 -15.62 -22.04 4.56
N SER A 761 -15.69 -21.13 5.52
CA SER A 761 -15.97 -21.51 6.90
C SER A 761 -17.38 -22.05 7.07
N ASN A 762 -17.49 -23.20 7.74
CA ASN A 762 -18.76 -23.68 8.29
C ASN A 762 -19.23 -22.89 9.54
N MET A 763 -18.60 -21.73 9.85
CA MET A 763 -19.20 -20.70 10.72
C MET A 763 -20.37 -19.95 10.05
N ILE A 764 -21.06 -20.57 9.07
CA ILE A 764 -22.46 -20.26 8.76
C ILE A 764 -23.33 -20.78 9.91
N SER A 765 -23.22 -20.10 11.05
CA SER A 765 -24.24 -20.05 12.08
C SER A 765 -24.12 -18.71 12.80
N LYS A 766 -24.70 -17.69 12.15
CA LYS A 766 -25.80 -16.95 12.75
C LYS A 766 -25.58 -16.66 14.25
N ILE A 767 -25.05 -15.47 14.56
CA ILE A 767 -25.07 -14.91 15.93
C ILE A 767 -26.54 -14.66 16.30
N CYS A 768 -27.18 -15.71 16.83
CA CYS A 768 -28.56 -15.70 17.26
C CYS A 768 -28.67 -16.57 18.51
N GLN A 769 -29.15 -15.97 19.59
CA GLN A 769 -29.92 -16.69 20.59
C GLN A 769 -31.40 -16.51 20.22
N ASP A 770 -32.21 -17.54 20.44
CA ASP A 770 -33.67 -17.49 20.43
C ASP A 770 -34.31 -16.75 19.23
N ASN A 771 -34.03 -17.25 18.01
CA ASN A 771 -34.55 -16.75 16.73
C ASN A 771 -34.18 -15.30 16.33
N MET A 772 -33.40 -14.55 17.12
CA MET A 772 -33.04 -13.17 16.82
C MET A 772 -31.62 -13.04 16.29
N CYS A 773 -31.49 -12.93 14.97
CA CYS A 773 -30.24 -12.80 14.24
C CYS A 773 -30.02 -11.34 13.83
N SER A 774 -29.27 -10.56 14.62
CA SER A 774 -29.34 -9.10 14.53
C SER A 774 -28.33 -8.43 13.59
N CYS A 775 -27.14 -9.01 13.38
CA CYS A 775 -25.96 -8.14 13.30
C CYS A 775 -24.74 -8.65 12.48
N ALA A 776 -24.67 -9.94 12.12
CA ALA A 776 -23.56 -10.48 11.29
C ALA A 776 -23.78 -10.31 9.77
N GLU A 777 -24.99 -9.94 9.35
CA GLU A 777 -25.35 -9.60 7.98
C GLU A 777 -25.29 -8.07 7.83
N GLY A 778 -24.19 -7.54 7.31
CA GLY A 778 -24.17 -6.17 6.78
C GLY A 778 -25.30 -6.03 5.76
N GLY A 779 -26.27 -5.16 6.07
CA GLY A 779 -27.67 -5.21 5.61
C GLY A 779 -27.99 -6.13 4.43
N CYS A 780 -28.32 -7.41 4.67
CA CYS A 780 -28.73 -8.31 3.60
C CYS A 780 -30.21 -8.12 3.20
N PRO A 781 -30.54 -8.14 1.89
CA PRO A 781 -31.91 -7.97 1.41
C PRO A 781 -32.78 -9.18 1.76
N LYS A 782 -34.01 -8.92 2.25
CA LYS A 782 -34.93 -9.97 2.71
C LYS A 782 -36.15 -10.12 1.81
N LYS A 783 -36.15 -11.18 0.99
CA LYS A 783 -37.25 -11.50 0.06
C LYS A 783 -38.56 -11.73 0.81
N LYS A 784 -39.53 -10.83 0.59
CA LYS A 784 -40.90 -10.96 1.10
C LYS A 784 -41.67 -11.96 0.24
N VAL A 785 -42.45 -12.82 0.90
CA VAL A 785 -43.29 -13.82 0.23
C VAL A 785 -44.73 -13.30 0.18
N THR A 786 -45.25 -13.05 -1.02
CA THR A 786 -46.61 -12.51 -1.29
C THR A 786 -47.73 -13.27 -0.57
N TYR A 787 -47.54 -14.57 -0.33
CA TYR A 787 -48.52 -15.47 0.29
C TYR A 787 -48.35 -15.65 1.81
N SER A 788 -47.44 -14.90 2.45
CA SER A 788 -47.23 -14.98 3.90
C SER A 788 -48.45 -14.47 4.68
N LYS A 789 -48.74 -15.09 5.83
CA LYS A 789 -49.83 -14.67 6.74
C LYS A 789 -49.65 -13.26 7.30
N ALA A 790 -48.43 -12.72 7.30
CA ALA A 790 -48.10 -11.38 7.79
C ALA A 790 -48.27 -10.26 6.73
N MET A 791 -48.70 -10.59 5.50
CA MET A 791 -48.86 -9.61 4.42
C MET A 791 -50.30 -9.07 4.42
N GLU A 792 -50.54 -8.02 5.20
CA GLU A 792 -51.83 -7.33 5.27
C GLU A 792 -51.97 -6.29 4.15
N LYS A 793 -53.14 -5.62 4.10
CA LYS A 793 -53.45 -4.65 3.04
C LYS A 793 -52.53 -3.43 3.10
N GLU A 794 -52.34 -2.89 4.30
CA GLU A 794 -51.59 -1.65 4.50
C GLU A 794 -50.08 -1.88 4.66
N THR A 795 -49.60 -3.11 4.80
CA THR A 795 -48.18 -3.42 5.05
C THR A 795 -47.26 -2.84 3.97
N ARG A 796 -47.61 -2.98 2.69
CA ARG A 796 -46.83 -2.44 1.57
C ARG A 796 -46.84 -0.90 1.52
N ARG A 797 -48.00 -0.29 1.81
CA ARG A 797 -48.16 1.17 1.85
C ARG A 797 -47.42 1.78 3.05
N SER A 798 -47.46 1.11 4.20
CA SER A 798 -46.76 1.55 5.41
C SER A 798 -45.23 1.51 5.24
N PHE A 799 -44.73 0.45 4.58
CA PHE A 799 -43.32 0.37 4.21
C PHE A 799 -42.91 1.41 3.17
N ALA A 800 -43.78 1.76 2.23
CA ALA A 800 -43.46 2.78 1.22
C ALA A 800 -43.52 4.22 1.77
N CYS A 801 -44.42 4.51 2.71
CA CYS A 801 -44.77 5.88 3.09
C CYS A 801 -44.37 6.32 4.51
N PHE A 802 -44.14 5.39 5.45
CA PHE A 802 -43.96 5.75 6.87
C PHE A 802 -42.64 5.24 7.46
N SER A 803 -42.27 3.98 7.25
CA SER A 803 -41.02 3.43 7.79
C SER A 803 -40.56 2.17 7.03
N PRO A 804 -39.45 2.24 6.26
CA PRO A 804 -38.68 3.45 5.91
C PRO A 804 -39.48 4.41 5.03
N ILE A 805 -39.06 5.68 4.92
CA ILE A 805 -39.50 6.53 3.80
C ILE A 805 -38.76 6.03 2.55
N VAL A 806 -39.50 5.62 1.52
CA VAL A 806 -38.99 5.10 0.25
C VAL A 806 -38.94 6.22 -0.79
N ASN A 807 -37.83 6.30 -1.53
CA ASN A 807 -37.63 7.28 -2.60
C ASN A 807 -38.09 6.76 -3.96
N TYR A 808 -37.86 5.48 -4.27
CA TYR A 808 -38.20 4.88 -5.56
C TYR A 808 -38.97 3.56 -5.43
N VAL A 809 -39.88 3.32 -6.37
CA VAL A 809 -40.66 2.08 -6.47
C VAL A 809 -40.72 1.62 -7.92
N TYR A 810 -40.07 0.49 -8.20
CA TYR A 810 -39.90 -0.06 -9.55
C TYR A 810 -40.35 -1.52 -9.64
N VAL A 811 -40.77 -1.95 -10.82
CA VAL A 811 -40.96 -3.35 -11.17
C VAL A 811 -39.89 -3.74 -12.18
N VAL A 812 -38.99 -4.64 -11.77
CA VAL A 812 -37.83 -5.05 -12.57
C VAL A 812 -37.90 -6.52 -12.94
N LYS A 813 -37.24 -6.89 -14.04
CA LYS A 813 -37.04 -8.27 -14.48
C LYS A 813 -35.55 -8.59 -14.46
N PHE A 814 -35.17 -9.69 -13.82
CA PHE A 814 -33.78 -10.14 -13.74
C PHE A 814 -33.42 -10.91 -15.03
N VAL A 815 -32.38 -10.48 -15.73
CA VAL A 815 -31.98 -11.05 -17.04
C VAL A 815 -30.80 -11.99 -16.88
N ASN A 816 -29.69 -11.51 -16.33
CA ASN A 816 -28.46 -12.27 -16.16
C ASN A 816 -27.87 -12.05 -14.75
N SER A 817 -26.95 -12.92 -14.33
CA SER A 817 -26.20 -12.80 -13.09
C SER A 817 -24.72 -13.10 -13.29
N SER A 818 -23.84 -12.24 -12.80
CA SER A 818 -22.39 -12.43 -12.71
C SER A 818 -21.92 -12.33 -11.26
N ASP A 819 -20.66 -12.70 -11.00
CA ASP A 819 -20.10 -12.86 -9.67
C ASP A 819 -18.63 -12.43 -9.69
N ASP A 820 -18.24 -11.52 -8.79
CA ASP A 820 -16.87 -10.98 -8.67
C ASP A 820 -16.09 -11.58 -7.47
N GLY A 821 -16.63 -12.62 -6.84
CA GLY A 821 -16.11 -13.23 -5.64
C GLY A 821 -16.64 -12.66 -4.31
N VAL A 822 -17.08 -11.38 -4.27
CA VAL A 822 -17.55 -10.68 -3.05
C VAL A 822 -19.01 -10.24 -3.18
N PHE A 823 -19.38 -9.74 -4.35
CA PHE A 823 -20.71 -9.36 -4.78
C PHE A 823 -21.21 -10.24 -5.93
N GLN A 824 -22.54 -10.28 -6.01
CA GLN A 824 -23.31 -10.93 -7.05
C GLN A 824 -24.02 -9.82 -7.82
N HIS A 825 -23.64 -9.65 -9.08
CA HIS A 825 -24.15 -8.62 -9.97
C HIS A 825 -25.34 -9.17 -10.74
N TYR A 826 -26.39 -8.37 -10.88
CA TYR A 826 -27.61 -8.74 -11.56
C TYR A 826 -27.99 -7.67 -12.59
N THR A 827 -27.96 -8.02 -13.86
CA THR A 827 -28.46 -7.14 -14.93
C THR A 827 -29.98 -7.21 -14.97
N THR A 828 -30.63 -6.07 -14.72
CA THR A 828 -32.09 -5.95 -14.62
C THR A 828 -32.67 -5.04 -15.69
N LEU A 829 -33.90 -5.34 -16.10
CA LEU A 829 -34.69 -4.56 -17.04
C LEU A 829 -35.90 -3.95 -16.32
N LEU A 830 -36.06 -2.63 -16.35
CA LEU A 830 -37.24 -1.96 -15.78
C LEU A 830 -38.47 -2.20 -16.65
N THR A 831 -39.48 -2.85 -16.08
CA THR A 831 -40.75 -3.16 -16.76
C THR A 831 -41.87 -2.18 -16.42
N LYS A 832 -41.84 -1.57 -15.23
CA LYS A 832 -42.78 -0.52 -14.81
C LYS A 832 -42.17 0.38 -13.74
N ILE A 833 -42.47 1.67 -13.82
CA ILE A 833 -42.12 2.68 -12.81
C ILE A 833 -43.40 3.07 -12.07
N LEU A 834 -43.36 3.11 -10.73
CA LEU A 834 -44.48 3.54 -9.88
C LEU A 834 -44.15 4.81 -9.10
N GLN A 835 -42.88 5.00 -8.71
CA GLN A 835 -42.34 6.25 -8.16
C GLN A 835 -40.86 6.37 -8.54
N THR A 836 -40.45 7.55 -9.01
CA THR A 836 -39.06 7.88 -9.33
C THR A 836 -38.36 8.54 -8.15
N GLY A 837 -37.14 8.09 -7.85
CA GLY A 837 -36.23 8.74 -6.90
C GLY A 837 -35.30 9.75 -7.59
N LYS A 838 -34.04 9.81 -7.15
CA LYS A 838 -32.96 10.66 -7.70
C LYS A 838 -32.61 10.32 -9.17
N ASP A 839 -32.72 9.05 -9.58
CA ASP A 839 -32.50 8.58 -10.97
C ASP A 839 -33.80 8.66 -11.79
N VAL A 840 -33.84 9.53 -12.81
CA VAL A 840 -35.02 9.72 -13.67
C VAL A 840 -35.00 8.74 -14.83
N MET A 841 -35.77 7.66 -14.69
CA MET A 841 -35.73 6.51 -15.60
C MET A 841 -36.88 6.45 -16.60
N GLN A 842 -36.67 5.72 -17.70
CA GLN A 842 -37.70 5.34 -18.67
C GLN A 842 -37.98 3.82 -18.62
N THR A 843 -39.22 3.43 -18.92
CA THR A 843 -39.61 2.02 -19.03
C THR A 843 -38.83 1.31 -20.15
N GLY A 844 -38.24 0.15 -19.86
CA GLY A 844 -37.36 -0.59 -20.77
C GLY A 844 -35.87 -0.28 -20.60
N ALA A 845 -35.48 0.60 -19.68
CA ALA A 845 -34.08 0.83 -19.34
C ALA A 845 -33.45 -0.38 -18.62
N VAL A 846 -32.16 -0.61 -18.89
CA VAL A 846 -31.32 -1.60 -18.19
C VAL A 846 -30.57 -0.92 -17.03
N ARG A 847 -30.44 -1.63 -15.91
CA ARG A 847 -29.63 -1.26 -14.72
C ARG A 847 -29.02 -2.51 -14.10
N ASP A 848 -27.79 -2.38 -13.64
CA ASP A 848 -27.19 -3.40 -12.79
C ASP A 848 -27.56 -3.17 -11.32
N MET A 849 -27.88 -4.26 -10.62
CA MET A 849 -28.15 -4.30 -9.19
C MET A 849 -27.18 -5.26 -8.52
N ILE A 850 -26.58 -4.89 -7.40
CA ILE A 850 -25.57 -5.71 -6.72
C ILE A 850 -26.04 -6.17 -5.35
N LYS A 851 -25.71 -7.42 -5.01
CA LYS A 851 -26.00 -8.08 -3.73
C LYS A 851 -24.68 -8.59 -3.15
N ARG A 852 -24.48 -8.51 -1.83
CA ARG A 852 -23.33 -9.18 -1.19
C ARG A 852 -23.47 -10.71 -1.31
N LYS A 853 -22.44 -11.39 -1.81
CA LYS A 853 -22.43 -12.85 -2.00
C LYS A 853 -22.58 -13.62 -0.68
N ALA A 854 -22.13 -13.04 0.43
CA ALA A 854 -22.31 -13.58 1.78
C ALA A 854 -23.79 -13.64 2.25
N CYS A 855 -24.71 -12.97 1.54
CA CYS A 855 -26.15 -13.07 1.80
C CYS A 855 -26.73 -14.36 1.17
N ASP A 856 -26.49 -15.51 1.80
CA ASP A 856 -26.90 -16.84 1.34
C ASP A 856 -28.42 -17.12 1.44
N GLU A 857 -29.27 -16.18 1.90
CA GLU A 857 -30.71 -16.46 2.13
C GLU A 857 -31.49 -16.83 0.85
N PHE A 858 -31.10 -16.34 -0.34
CA PHE A 858 -31.69 -16.73 -1.63
C PHE A 858 -30.93 -16.19 -2.86
N ASP A 859 -31.07 -16.89 -3.98
CA ASP A 859 -30.80 -16.37 -5.33
C ASP A 859 -32.06 -15.79 -6.00
N MET A 860 -31.85 -14.78 -6.84
CA MET A 860 -32.91 -14.17 -7.64
C MET A 860 -33.11 -14.97 -8.92
N LYS A 861 -34.34 -15.47 -9.13
CA LYS A 861 -34.68 -16.18 -10.37
C LYS A 861 -34.61 -15.25 -11.57
N THR A 862 -33.77 -15.62 -12.54
CA THR A 862 -33.80 -15.07 -13.89
C THR A 862 -35.18 -15.23 -14.53
N ASP A 863 -35.48 -14.35 -15.49
CA ASP A 863 -36.75 -14.22 -16.20
C ASP A 863 -38.01 -13.91 -15.35
N SER A 864 -37.89 -13.77 -14.03
CA SER A 864 -39.01 -13.45 -13.14
C SER A 864 -39.10 -11.94 -12.85
N ASN A 865 -40.34 -11.43 -12.67
CA ASN A 865 -40.59 -10.03 -12.30
C ASN A 865 -40.58 -9.85 -10.77
N TYR A 866 -39.99 -8.76 -10.30
CA TYR A 866 -39.90 -8.40 -8.89
C TYR A 866 -40.35 -6.95 -8.67
N LEU A 867 -41.06 -6.73 -7.57
CA LEU A 867 -41.36 -5.41 -7.04
C LEU A 867 -40.24 -5.01 -6.07
N ILE A 868 -39.61 -3.86 -6.34
CA ILE A 868 -38.50 -3.32 -5.57
C ILE A 868 -38.87 -1.92 -5.05
N MET A 869 -38.57 -1.66 -3.78
CA MET A 869 -38.70 -0.35 -3.13
C MET A 869 -37.42 -0.04 -2.36
N GLY A 870 -36.88 1.17 -2.47
CA GLY A 870 -35.64 1.56 -1.79
C GLY A 870 -35.48 3.07 -1.59
N ARG A 871 -34.37 3.44 -0.95
CA ARG A 871 -33.97 4.82 -0.66
C ARG A 871 -32.92 5.31 -1.64
N ASP A 872 -32.86 6.62 -1.90
CA ASP A 872 -31.85 7.16 -2.84
C ASP A 872 -30.40 6.91 -2.37
N GLY A 873 -30.17 6.69 -1.06
CA GLY A 873 -28.87 6.27 -0.51
C GLY A 873 -28.49 4.80 -0.77
N THR A 874 -29.38 3.99 -1.36
CA THR A 874 -29.08 2.64 -1.87
C THR A 874 -28.63 2.64 -3.33
N ILE A 875 -28.71 3.81 -3.98
CA ILE A 875 -28.12 4.05 -5.30
C ILE A 875 -26.66 4.45 -5.05
N SER A 876 -25.71 3.72 -5.60
CA SER A 876 -24.30 4.10 -5.47
C SER A 876 -23.99 5.32 -6.32
N ASP A 877 -23.05 6.14 -5.85
CA ASP A 877 -22.46 7.21 -6.68
C ASP A 877 -21.48 6.64 -7.75
N THR A 878 -21.39 5.31 -7.86
CA THR A 878 -20.58 4.60 -8.85
C THR A 878 -21.41 4.19 -10.06
N THR A 879 -20.79 4.24 -11.24
CA THR A 879 -21.44 3.93 -12.52
C THR A 879 -21.03 2.57 -13.08
N ASP A 880 -21.97 1.88 -13.72
CA ASP A 880 -21.70 0.70 -14.55
C ASP A 880 -20.75 1.03 -15.73
N HIS A 881 -20.30 0.01 -16.46
CA HIS A 881 -19.47 0.17 -17.67
C HIS A 881 -20.14 1.00 -18.80
N SER A 882 -21.40 1.42 -18.63
CA SER A 882 -22.15 2.28 -19.53
C SER A 882 -22.46 3.68 -18.96
N GLY A 883 -21.84 4.04 -17.83
CA GLY A 883 -21.95 5.36 -17.21
C GLY A 883 -23.22 5.60 -16.39
N LYS A 884 -23.89 4.55 -15.88
CA LYS A 884 -25.19 4.67 -15.17
C LYS A 884 -25.11 4.18 -13.72
N PRO A 885 -25.85 4.80 -12.78
CA PRO A 885 -25.76 4.45 -11.36
C PRO A 885 -26.21 3.01 -11.07
N VAL A 886 -25.50 2.35 -10.17
CA VAL A 886 -25.74 0.96 -9.74
C VAL A 886 -26.59 0.93 -8.47
N TYR A 887 -27.48 -0.06 -8.34
CA TYR A 887 -28.36 -0.19 -7.18
C TYR A 887 -27.84 -1.26 -6.22
N VAL A 888 -27.56 -0.89 -4.96
CA VAL A 888 -27.08 -1.80 -3.92
C VAL A 888 -28.28 -2.39 -3.17
N LEU A 889 -28.44 -3.72 -3.21
CA LEU A 889 -29.53 -4.42 -2.56
C LEU A 889 -29.22 -4.65 -1.07
N ASP A 890 -29.91 -3.90 -0.19
CA ASP A 890 -29.70 -3.94 1.27
C ASP A 890 -30.92 -4.44 2.08
N ASN A 891 -30.82 -4.42 3.42
CA ASN A 891 -31.89 -4.83 4.33
C ASN A 891 -33.03 -3.81 4.50
N GLU A 892 -32.83 -2.55 4.11
CA GLU A 892 -33.85 -1.49 4.11
C GLU A 892 -34.70 -1.51 2.82
N MET A 893 -34.33 -2.31 1.81
CA MET A 893 -35.11 -2.48 0.59
C MET A 893 -36.26 -3.49 0.74
N TRP A 894 -37.40 -3.17 0.12
CA TRP A 894 -38.47 -4.14 -0.13
C TRP A 894 -38.15 -4.93 -1.39
N LEU A 895 -38.17 -6.26 -1.28
CA LEU A 895 -38.01 -7.15 -2.42
C LEU A 895 -39.12 -8.21 -2.41
N GLU A 896 -39.97 -8.24 -3.43
CA GLU A 896 -41.08 -9.19 -3.54
C GLU A 896 -41.17 -9.80 -4.97
N GLU A 897 -41.15 -11.14 -5.08
CA GLU A 897 -41.37 -11.84 -6.37
C GLU A 897 -42.83 -11.68 -6.79
N ILE A 898 -43.09 -11.07 -7.95
CA ILE A 898 -44.46 -10.93 -8.48
C ILE A 898 -44.89 -12.30 -9.02
N PRO A 899 -45.94 -12.93 -8.45
CA PRO A 899 -46.29 -14.30 -8.86
C PRO A 899 -46.85 -14.35 -10.28
N GLU A 900 -46.44 -15.37 -11.04
CA GLU A 900 -47.01 -15.72 -12.34
C GLU A 900 -48.55 -15.79 -12.30
N GLU A 901 -49.21 -15.40 -13.39
CA GLU A 901 -50.67 -15.46 -13.51
C GLU A 901 -51.25 -16.85 -13.21
N ARG A 902 -50.51 -17.92 -13.57
CA ARG A 902 -50.91 -19.30 -13.29
C ARG A 902 -51.08 -19.57 -11.79
N LYS A 903 -50.21 -19.01 -10.95
CA LYS A 903 -50.26 -19.12 -9.49
C LYS A 903 -51.36 -18.25 -8.88
N CYS A 904 -51.66 -17.10 -9.50
CA CYS A 904 -52.75 -16.21 -9.08
C CYS A 904 -54.15 -16.66 -9.49
N LYS A 905 -54.29 -17.55 -10.49
CA LYS A 905 -55.57 -18.17 -10.86
C LYS A 905 -56.05 -19.22 -9.84
N ALA A 906 -55.18 -19.72 -8.96
CA ALA A 906 -55.56 -20.63 -7.88
C ALA A 906 -56.41 -19.93 -6.80
N THR A 907 -57.53 -20.54 -6.40
CA THR A 907 -58.49 -19.98 -5.43
C THR A 907 -57.85 -19.58 -4.10
N LYS A 908 -56.93 -20.40 -3.58
CA LYS A 908 -56.17 -20.14 -2.33
C LYS A 908 -55.34 -18.86 -2.38
N ASN A 909 -54.85 -18.47 -3.55
CA ASN A 909 -53.86 -17.40 -3.73
C ASN A 909 -54.48 -16.09 -4.25
N ARG A 910 -55.72 -16.14 -4.77
CA ARG A 910 -56.41 -15.03 -5.43
C ARG A 910 -56.52 -13.76 -4.57
N LYS A 911 -56.78 -13.91 -3.26
CA LYS A 911 -56.85 -12.76 -2.32
C LYS A 911 -55.52 -12.02 -2.24
N ALA A 912 -54.41 -12.74 -2.07
CA ALA A 912 -53.07 -12.14 -1.95
C ALA A 912 -52.62 -11.47 -3.25
N CYS A 913 -52.87 -12.11 -4.41
CA CYS A 913 -52.55 -11.50 -5.71
C CYS A 913 -53.39 -10.23 -5.99
N ASN A 914 -54.66 -10.20 -5.57
CA ASN A 914 -55.47 -8.98 -5.69
C ASN A 914 -54.89 -7.86 -4.82
N MET A 915 -54.52 -8.13 -3.56
CA MET A 915 -53.93 -7.12 -2.67
C MET A 915 -52.63 -6.51 -3.24
N LEU A 916 -51.79 -7.31 -3.92
CA LEU A 916 -50.60 -6.82 -4.62
C LEU A 916 -50.96 -5.95 -5.85
N LYS A 917 -51.94 -6.37 -6.67
CA LYS A 917 -52.41 -5.60 -7.84
C LYS A 917 -53.11 -4.30 -7.45
N ASP A 918 -53.90 -4.31 -6.38
CA ASP A 918 -54.58 -3.14 -5.83
C ASP A 918 -53.56 -2.13 -5.31
N PHE A 919 -52.55 -2.58 -4.55
CA PHE A 919 -51.44 -1.72 -4.12
C PHE A 919 -50.73 -1.07 -5.31
N MET A 920 -50.28 -1.85 -6.30
CA MET A 920 -49.57 -1.30 -7.46
C MET A 920 -50.39 -0.27 -8.23
N LYS A 921 -51.73 -0.45 -8.31
CA LYS A 921 -52.62 0.47 -9.01
C LYS A 921 -52.99 1.72 -8.19
N GLN A 922 -53.10 1.60 -6.87
CA GLN A 922 -53.38 2.74 -5.99
C GLN A 922 -52.14 3.63 -5.82
N TYR A 923 -50.97 3.01 -5.66
CA TYR A 923 -49.71 3.73 -5.47
C TYR A 923 -49.28 4.52 -6.73
N GLU A 924 -49.57 3.98 -7.91
CA GLU A 924 -49.35 4.67 -9.21
C GLU A 924 -50.12 5.99 -9.36
N VAL A 925 -51.27 6.13 -8.69
CA VAL A 925 -52.15 7.31 -8.81
C VAL A 925 -52.02 8.26 -7.63
N ASN A 926 -51.93 7.72 -6.40
CA ASN A 926 -51.97 8.52 -5.17
C ASN A 926 -50.59 8.63 -4.47
N GLN A 927 -49.62 7.77 -4.81
CA GLN A 927 -48.35 7.62 -4.09
C GLN A 927 -48.59 7.49 -2.57
N CYS A 928 -48.03 8.41 -1.78
CA CYS A 928 -48.24 8.51 -0.33
C CYS A 928 -49.26 9.58 0.09
N SER A 929 -49.88 10.28 -0.86
CA SER A 929 -51.06 11.11 -0.56
C SER A 929 -52.26 10.21 -0.28
N ILE A 930 -53.10 10.60 0.69
CA ILE A 930 -54.29 9.83 1.09
C ILE A 930 -55.44 10.08 0.11
#